data_AF-A0AAP8N946-F1
#
_entry.id   AF-A0AAP8N946-F1
#
_cell.length_a   1.000
_cell.length_b   1.000
_cell.length_c   1.000
_cell.angle_alpha   90.00
_cell.angle_beta   90.00
_cell.angle_gamma   90.00
#
_symmetry.space_group_name_H-M   'P 1'
#
loop_
_entity.id
_entity.type
_entity.pdbx_description
1 polymer ?
#
loop_
_entity_poly.entity_id
_entity_poly.type
_entity_poly.pdbx_seq_one_letter_code
_entity_poly.pdbx_strand_id
1 'polypeptide(L)'
;MLPSDQLLKLNNSIGLLVVAALNPDQPDVEKLFQEFRLCLNNYDAWAEQFWTGTALGVEQVFQVGNDVRLSAPVASRKPISSSVAMCSASGSLTLVHMFEAARFVPIGDTPVTLEPVISDVDGVLGFGDPLHYTIGPSGILKVDDCDRGQRYRITYFPDVSTAHIRTLYASYQGLIDGLEGWLREEWKGFQPQWTAFSSAGFTERYGQLQQADWHGFESALNGVWDDVKQLFALLADLQANSEKLLQYLSSAELDALLAASSEAIANGLLMLGDEPLLFIYLAAFTSWLKMLPPQYLAEVVAEVRAELLVSFLLMCVSGGMGVPLRLSTKVLGKIKSPRARAWLAASALRLAELTSAPDLTRHASALKPLMVNAGPAPLRPTPAIPLEVRTADALVLKVPNPAAIARDKSHGMTRMERHEPRDDASDQAKNPNGDSADCAPRTCTNGCPVSMVTGEELLTLTDGVLDGLLPFEFSRLYRSSAAEIDVGLGFGWSHSLAHRLEVDGASVVWVDHENRRTRFPLPSVERPEIHNSLSRAAIFLGDEPEELIVALAGDAARFYHFRAGRLTAVSDAYGNRLRITRDRLDRVERLDNGAGRSLLLRYERAHLIAVDYQVWRDAAWRTEQTLASYRFDARHRLIEASNAVGETERYDYDDQHVILQRQLAGGASFFWEWERAGKAARCVRHWASFSQMDTRYVWDGAGRVTVHYVDGTEETYVHDDTARLVRQVSADGGEQLKAYGTQGRLVAEQDALGAVTEYRYDDAGRLIALIPPDDAPTSYEYRNGFLHSRSCGDAVWTYRRNAQGDITEAVDPDGHVTHYHRDAQGRLLSVRYPDSGRHVFVWNDLGQLVEESLPDGGVRKFSYDLQGRRITAQDENGAITRHAWDAVGRLIQTTSPNGATRAWSYSAYGQITAERDELGRITRYEYDDDLHLVSRRINPDGTRLQYRYDHAQLLLTEIENESGEKYRLDYTPTGLIRQETGFDGRRTAYAYDRNGHLLEKTEFGDDGTTLVTGYQRDAAGRLLLKTLPDGVEVSYRYDRLGRLVGVDDGQDHPLAFEYDLQDRLVREHQGWGTLRYTYDACGQLTRLRLPDNSKLDYHYAKGGALTAIDLNGALLTRHVYQHGREQQRQQGLLLSEYTYDEQGRLKSHTVGHQRSALYRRDFAYSANGNLEHIA
;
A
#
# COMPACT_ATOMS: atom_id res chain seq x y z
N MET A 1 -33.41 -17.55 20.73
CA MET A 1 -33.28 -18.98 20.34
C MET A 1 -33.07 -19.00 18.84
N LEU A 2 -31.87 -19.37 18.40
CA LEU A 2 -31.60 -19.59 16.97
C LEU A 2 -31.81 -21.08 16.66
N PRO A 3 -32.43 -21.46 15.52
CA PRO A 3 -32.64 -22.86 15.14
C PRO A 3 -31.31 -23.58 14.85
N SER A 4 -31.26 -24.89 15.13
CA SER A 4 -30.10 -25.78 14.91
C SER A 4 -29.53 -25.74 13.50
N ASP A 5 -30.36 -25.44 12.49
CA ASP A 5 -29.97 -25.43 11.08
C ASP A 5 -29.13 -24.20 10.68
N GLN A 6 -29.12 -23.12 11.49
CA GLN A 6 -28.21 -21.98 11.25
C GLN A 6 -26.82 -22.20 11.83
N LEU A 7 -26.67 -23.05 12.85
CA LEU A 7 -25.36 -23.42 13.41
C LEU A 7 -24.57 -24.35 12.46
N LEU A 8 -25.27 -25.18 11.69
CA LEU A 8 -24.67 -26.06 10.68
C LEU A 8 -24.18 -25.32 9.41
N LYS A 9 -24.59 -24.06 9.20
CA LYS A 9 -24.11 -23.22 8.07
C LYS A 9 -22.75 -22.55 8.35
N LEU A 10 -22.27 -22.59 9.59
CA LEU A 10 -20.88 -22.31 9.92
C LEU A 10 -20.06 -23.54 9.52
N ASN A 11 -19.79 -23.68 8.23
CA ASN A 11 -18.89 -24.73 7.71
C ASN A 11 -17.43 -24.33 7.98
N ASN A 12 -17.13 -23.93 9.23
CA ASN A 12 -15.80 -23.77 9.77
C ASN A 12 -15.59 -24.83 10.85
N SER A 13 -14.36 -25.28 11.02
CA SER A 13 -13.94 -26.30 12.00
C SER A 13 -14.25 -25.88 13.45
N ILE A 14 -14.46 -24.58 13.67
CA ILE A 14 -14.91 -23.99 14.94
C ILE A 14 -16.39 -24.29 15.19
N GLY A 15 -17.26 -24.26 14.18
CA GLY A 15 -18.64 -24.74 14.27
C GLY A 15 -18.73 -26.22 14.67
N LEU A 16 -17.79 -27.04 14.19
CA LEU A 16 -17.64 -28.45 14.60
C LEU A 16 -17.16 -28.61 16.06
N LEU A 17 -16.25 -27.77 16.55
CA LEU A 17 -15.83 -27.73 17.96
C LEU A 17 -16.95 -27.24 18.90
N VAL A 18 -17.74 -26.25 18.45
CA VAL A 18 -18.92 -25.73 19.15
C VAL A 18 -20.04 -26.78 19.23
N VAL A 19 -20.27 -27.54 18.14
CA VAL A 19 -21.22 -28.66 18.13
C VAL A 19 -20.71 -29.83 18.97
N ALA A 20 -19.39 -30.10 19.00
CA ALA A 20 -18.79 -31.13 19.85
C ALA A 20 -18.85 -30.80 21.34
N ALA A 21 -18.67 -29.53 21.73
CA ALA A 21 -18.82 -29.07 23.12
C ALA A 21 -20.28 -29.10 23.62
N LEU A 22 -21.25 -29.11 22.70
CA LEU A 22 -22.68 -29.26 22.98
C LEU A 22 -23.20 -30.70 22.81
N ASN A 23 -22.35 -31.64 22.37
CA ASN A 23 -22.70 -33.04 22.21
C ASN A 23 -22.74 -33.75 23.59
N PRO A 24 -23.84 -34.40 23.99
CA PRO A 24 -23.92 -35.16 25.25
C PRO A 24 -22.98 -36.38 25.30
N ASP A 25 -22.56 -36.89 24.14
CA ASP A 25 -21.74 -38.10 24.05
C ASP A 25 -20.24 -37.77 24.19
N GLN A 26 -19.48 -38.67 24.81
CA GLN A 26 -18.02 -38.53 24.93
C GLN A 26 -17.39 -38.42 23.52
N PRO A 27 -16.34 -37.61 23.31
CA PRO A 27 -15.65 -37.55 22.02
C PRO A 27 -15.18 -38.94 21.61
N ASP A 28 -15.27 -39.28 20.32
CA ASP A 28 -14.73 -40.54 19.79
C ASP A 28 -13.20 -40.47 19.80
N VAL A 29 -12.61 -40.87 20.93
CA VAL A 29 -11.19 -40.66 21.19
C VAL A 29 -10.31 -41.59 20.37
N GLU A 30 -10.79 -42.78 20.00
CA GLU A 30 -10.03 -43.64 19.09
C GLU A 30 -9.98 -43.06 17.68
N LYS A 31 -11.05 -42.40 17.23
CA LYS A 31 -11.03 -41.62 16.00
C LYS A 31 -10.07 -40.43 16.11
N LEU A 32 -10.06 -39.71 17.23
CA LEU A 32 -9.14 -38.59 17.48
C LEU A 32 -7.66 -39.04 17.49
N PHE A 33 -7.36 -40.19 18.10
CA PHE A 33 -6.01 -40.77 18.07
C PHE A 33 -5.63 -41.25 16.67
N GLN A 34 -6.58 -41.79 15.89
CA GLN A 34 -6.35 -42.15 14.50
C GLN A 34 -6.08 -40.91 13.63
N GLU A 35 -6.81 -39.81 13.85
CA GLU A 35 -6.57 -38.51 13.20
C GLU A 35 -5.19 -37.95 13.56
N PHE A 36 -4.79 -38.00 14.84
CA PHE A 36 -3.46 -37.58 15.27
C PHE A 36 -2.34 -38.44 14.68
N ARG A 37 -2.49 -39.77 14.63
CA ARG A 37 -1.51 -40.67 13.97
C ARG A 37 -1.27 -40.33 12.51
N LEU A 38 -2.31 -39.83 11.84
CA LEU A 38 -2.27 -39.47 10.43
C LEU A 38 -2.05 -37.97 10.21
N CYS A 39 -1.69 -37.19 11.24
CA CYS A 39 -1.61 -35.72 11.15
C CYS A 39 -0.66 -35.23 10.04
N LEU A 40 0.45 -35.93 9.78
CA LEU A 40 1.33 -35.62 8.65
C LEU A 40 0.90 -36.27 7.32
N ASN A 41 0.27 -37.45 7.35
CA ASN A 41 -0.13 -38.17 6.13
C ASN A 41 -1.39 -37.60 5.47
N ASN A 42 -2.28 -37.04 6.28
CA ASN A 42 -3.46 -36.30 5.86
C ASN A 42 -3.24 -34.80 6.08
N TYR A 43 -1.98 -34.36 6.10
CA TYR A 43 -1.62 -32.98 6.41
C TYR A 43 -2.39 -31.98 5.56
N ASP A 44 -2.44 -32.17 4.24
CA ASP A 44 -3.14 -31.28 3.33
C ASP A 44 -4.66 -31.25 3.61
N ALA A 45 -5.26 -32.40 3.96
CA ALA A 45 -6.68 -32.50 4.30
C ALA A 45 -7.01 -31.98 5.71
N TRP A 46 -6.09 -32.15 6.67
CA TRP A 46 -6.19 -31.64 8.05
C TRP A 46 -5.97 -30.13 8.08
N ALA A 47 -5.02 -29.64 7.27
CA ALA A 47 -4.85 -28.23 6.94
C ALA A 47 -6.16 -27.75 6.32
N GLU A 48 -6.59 -28.20 5.14
CA GLU A 48 -7.85 -27.77 4.51
C GLU A 48 -9.09 -27.76 5.44
N GLN A 49 -9.22 -28.71 6.37
CA GLN A 49 -10.33 -28.74 7.34
C GLN A 49 -10.17 -27.84 8.57
N PHE A 50 -8.96 -27.52 9.03
CA PHE A 50 -8.69 -26.73 10.25
C PHE A 50 -8.09 -25.33 9.97
N TRP A 51 -7.43 -25.20 8.82
CA TRP A 51 -6.68 -24.06 8.27
C TRP A 51 -6.90 -24.01 6.74
N THR A 52 -7.64 -23.06 6.18
CA THR A 52 -7.85 -23.02 4.72
C THR A 52 -6.59 -22.54 3.95
N GLY A 53 -5.54 -23.39 3.88
CA GLY A 53 -4.26 -23.22 3.18
C GLY A 53 -3.24 -24.33 3.52
N THR A 54 -2.35 -24.70 2.59
CA THR A 54 -1.26 -25.67 2.81
C THR A 54 -0.18 -25.05 3.70
N ALA A 55 -0.03 -25.49 4.95
CA ALA A 55 0.79 -24.80 5.96
C ALA A 55 2.14 -25.49 6.31
N LEU A 56 2.62 -26.45 5.52
CA LEU A 56 3.97 -27.02 5.65
C LEU A 56 4.74 -26.60 4.41
N GLY A 57 5.52 -25.53 4.53
CA GLY A 57 6.38 -25.01 3.47
C GLY A 57 7.66 -25.81 3.37
N VAL A 58 7.59 -27.15 3.39
CA VAL A 58 8.80 -27.99 3.35
C VAL A 58 9.61 -27.64 2.10
N GLU A 59 10.84 -27.21 2.31
CA GLU A 59 11.78 -26.91 1.24
C GLU A 59 12.68 -28.13 0.96
N GLN A 60 13.13 -28.25 -0.29
CA GLN A 60 14.21 -29.10 -0.71
C GLN A 60 15.49 -28.26 -0.74
N VAL A 61 16.58 -28.80 -0.18
CA VAL A 61 17.88 -28.15 0.00
C VAL A 61 18.91 -28.82 -0.90
N PHE A 62 19.68 -28.01 -1.61
CA PHE A 62 20.81 -28.42 -2.44
C PHE A 62 22.09 -27.84 -1.87
N GLN A 63 23.13 -28.64 -1.69
CA GLN A 63 24.44 -28.17 -1.23
C GLN A 63 25.54 -28.55 -2.21
N VAL A 64 26.49 -27.63 -2.41
CA VAL A 64 27.72 -27.83 -3.18
C VAL A 64 28.91 -27.58 -2.26
N GLY A 65 29.64 -28.64 -1.91
CA GLY A 65 30.75 -28.58 -0.96
C GLY A 65 30.31 -27.98 0.38
N ASN A 66 31.15 -27.11 0.94
CA ASN A 66 30.82 -26.33 2.14
C ASN A 66 30.44 -24.87 1.81
N ASP A 67 30.43 -24.50 0.52
CA ASP A 67 30.48 -23.09 0.09
C ASP A 67 29.14 -22.58 -0.47
N VAL A 68 28.24 -23.46 -0.93
CA VAL A 68 26.95 -23.04 -1.52
C VAL A 68 25.80 -23.90 -1.02
N ARG A 69 24.75 -23.25 -0.51
CA ARG A 69 23.47 -23.86 -0.11
C ARG A 69 22.33 -23.16 -0.84
N LEU A 70 21.51 -23.92 -1.57
CA LEU A 70 20.30 -23.46 -2.24
C LEU A 70 19.10 -24.15 -1.59
N SER A 71 17.93 -23.52 -1.62
CA SER A 71 16.68 -24.16 -1.22
C SER A 71 15.53 -23.71 -2.12
N ALA A 72 14.54 -24.58 -2.28
CA ALA A 72 13.34 -24.31 -3.07
C ALA A 72 12.13 -25.05 -2.49
N PRO A 73 10.88 -24.64 -2.76
CA PRO A 73 9.71 -25.38 -2.34
C PRO A 73 9.72 -26.81 -2.90
N VAL A 74 9.27 -27.80 -2.14
CA VAL A 74 9.15 -29.21 -2.57
C VAL A 74 8.26 -29.39 -3.81
N ALA A 75 7.29 -28.48 -4.03
CA ALA A 75 6.46 -28.47 -5.23
C ALA A 75 7.21 -28.02 -6.50
N SER A 76 8.37 -27.37 -6.36
CA SER A 76 9.15 -26.88 -7.49
C SER A 76 9.78 -28.01 -8.28
N ARG A 77 9.44 -28.08 -9.57
CA ARG A 77 10.08 -28.95 -10.59
C ARG A 77 11.02 -28.16 -11.52
N LYS A 78 11.19 -26.85 -11.28
CA LYS A 78 12.03 -26.00 -12.13
C LYS A 78 13.51 -26.31 -11.89
N PRO A 79 14.38 -26.21 -12.91
CA PRO A 79 15.82 -26.34 -12.72
C PRO A 79 16.35 -25.31 -11.71
N ILE A 80 17.23 -25.74 -10.81
CA ILE A 80 17.82 -24.91 -9.76
C ILE A 80 19.32 -24.86 -9.98
N SER A 81 19.85 -23.69 -10.29
CA SER A 81 21.28 -23.50 -10.55
C SER A 81 21.99 -22.78 -9.40
N SER A 82 23.23 -23.18 -9.13
CA SER A 82 24.12 -22.46 -8.21
C SER A 82 24.84 -21.32 -8.92
N SER A 83 25.16 -20.25 -8.19
CA SER A 83 26.28 -19.40 -8.56
C SER A 83 27.55 -20.26 -8.54
N VAL A 84 28.41 -20.04 -9.53
CA VAL A 84 29.53 -20.90 -9.91
C VAL A 84 30.37 -21.37 -8.72
N ALA A 85 30.53 -22.69 -8.55
CA ALA A 85 31.33 -23.30 -7.49
C ALA A 85 32.70 -23.77 -8.01
N MET A 86 33.74 -23.69 -7.18
CA MET A 86 35.10 -24.10 -7.53
C MET A 86 35.39 -25.52 -7.04
N CYS A 87 35.93 -26.38 -7.90
CA CYS A 87 36.39 -27.72 -7.51
C CYS A 87 37.60 -27.60 -6.56
N SER A 88 37.52 -28.28 -5.41
CA SER A 88 38.52 -28.18 -4.35
C SER A 88 39.92 -28.61 -4.80
N ALA A 89 40.98 -28.16 -4.10
CA ALA A 89 42.37 -28.54 -4.40
C ALA A 89 42.63 -30.06 -4.32
N SER A 90 41.75 -30.82 -3.67
CA SER A 90 41.79 -32.29 -3.63
C SER A 90 41.37 -32.96 -4.95
N GLY A 91 40.67 -32.23 -5.83
CA GLY A 91 40.08 -32.77 -7.07
C GLY A 91 38.74 -33.47 -6.86
N SER A 92 37.99 -33.09 -5.82
CA SER A 92 36.63 -33.64 -5.60
C SER A 92 35.63 -32.55 -5.20
N LEU A 93 34.38 -32.73 -5.61
CA LEU A 93 33.24 -31.87 -5.32
C LEU A 93 32.07 -32.72 -4.79
N THR A 94 31.50 -32.34 -3.65
CA THR A 94 30.37 -33.08 -3.04
C THR A 94 29.08 -32.31 -3.28
N LEU A 95 28.07 -32.98 -3.81
CA LEU A 95 26.74 -32.44 -4.08
C LEU A 95 25.73 -33.16 -3.18
N VAL A 96 24.82 -32.43 -2.55
CA VAL A 96 23.82 -33.00 -1.64
C VAL A 96 22.43 -32.48 -1.99
N HIS A 97 21.43 -33.35 -1.96
CA HIS A 97 20.02 -33.03 -2.09
C HIS A 97 19.21 -33.70 -0.97
N MET A 98 18.50 -32.91 -0.17
CA MET A 98 17.77 -33.36 1.02
C MET A 98 16.57 -32.46 1.33
N PHE A 99 15.66 -32.87 2.20
CA PHE A 99 14.64 -31.98 2.74
C PHE A 99 15.23 -31.02 3.80
N GLU A 100 14.68 -29.80 3.90
CA GLU A 100 14.93 -28.89 5.01
C GLU A 100 14.19 -29.38 6.25
N ALA A 101 14.89 -30.13 7.10
CA ALA A 101 14.36 -30.72 8.33
C ALA A 101 15.47 -30.79 9.39
N ALA A 102 15.12 -30.93 10.68
CA ALA A 102 16.13 -31.14 11.72
C ALA A 102 16.91 -32.45 11.49
N ARG A 103 16.31 -33.39 10.74
CA ARG A 103 16.90 -34.67 10.35
C ARG A 103 17.39 -34.65 8.91
N PHE A 104 18.52 -35.31 8.65
CA PHE A 104 18.95 -35.58 7.27
C PHE A 104 18.00 -36.58 6.61
N VAL A 105 17.10 -36.07 5.75
CA VAL A 105 16.21 -36.89 4.93
C VAL A 105 16.60 -36.69 3.47
N PRO A 106 17.32 -37.65 2.86
CA PRO A 106 17.85 -37.48 1.51
C PRO A 106 16.75 -37.49 0.45
N ILE A 107 16.94 -36.69 -0.60
CA ILE A 107 16.13 -36.75 -1.81
C ILE A 107 17.02 -37.32 -2.92
N GLY A 108 16.70 -38.55 -3.33
CA GLY A 108 17.47 -39.29 -4.33
C GLY A 108 17.01 -39.05 -5.76
N ASP A 109 17.66 -39.75 -6.69
CA ASP A 109 17.35 -39.82 -8.13
C ASP A 109 17.26 -38.45 -8.81
N THR A 110 18.11 -37.51 -8.37
CA THR A 110 18.08 -36.13 -8.87
C THR A 110 19.15 -35.94 -9.95
N PRO A 111 18.77 -35.68 -11.21
CA PRO A 111 19.72 -35.34 -12.25
C PRO A 111 20.41 -34.01 -11.94
N VAL A 112 21.72 -33.95 -12.19
CA VAL A 112 22.53 -32.75 -11.99
C VAL A 112 23.50 -32.57 -13.15
N THR A 113 23.64 -31.35 -13.64
CA THR A 113 24.61 -30.98 -14.68
C THR A 113 25.68 -30.04 -14.15
N LEU A 114 26.93 -30.27 -14.54
CA LEU A 114 28.12 -29.48 -14.21
C LEU A 114 28.71 -28.89 -15.49
N GLU A 115 28.70 -27.57 -15.62
CA GLU A 115 29.20 -26.87 -16.79
C GLU A 115 30.48 -26.08 -16.44
N PRO A 116 31.65 -26.41 -17.03
CA PRO A 116 32.90 -25.71 -16.73
C PRO A 116 32.88 -24.28 -17.28
N VAL A 117 33.30 -23.31 -16.50
CA VAL A 117 33.48 -21.91 -16.93
C VAL A 117 34.77 -21.77 -17.74
N ILE A 118 34.65 -21.51 -19.04
CA ILE A 118 35.77 -21.44 -19.99
C ILE A 118 36.13 -20.01 -20.43
N SER A 119 35.27 -19.01 -20.18
CA SER A 119 35.58 -17.59 -20.40
C SER A 119 34.81 -16.67 -19.46
N ASP A 120 35.38 -15.51 -19.14
CA ASP A 120 34.79 -14.45 -18.31
C ASP A 120 35.16 -13.09 -18.95
N VAL A 121 34.24 -12.48 -19.69
CA VAL A 121 34.45 -11.19 -20.39
C VAL A 121 33.28 -10.26 -20.04
N ASP A 122 33.58 -9.09 -19.47
CA ASP A 122 32.60 -8.10 -19.03
C ASP A 122 31.49 -8.69 -18.13
N GLY A 123 31.84 -9.71 -17.34
CA GLY A 123 30.92 -10.40 -16.43
C GLY A 123 29.99 -11.43 -17.06
N VAL A 124 30.12 -11.68 -18.37
CA VAL A 124 29.42 -12.75 -19.08
C VAL A 124 30.27 -14.02 -19.05
N LEU A 125 29.77 -15.05 -18.38
CA LEU A 125 30.42 -16.35 -18.28
C LEU A 125 30.12 -17.22 -19.50
N GLY A 126 31.16 -17.69 -20.19
CA GLY A 126 31.06 -18.72 -21.22
C GLY A 126 31.26 -20.10 -20.61
N PHE A 127 30.41 -21.06 -20.98
CA PHE A 127 30.39 -22.42 -20.43
C PHE A 127 30.81 -23.45 -21.49
N GLY A 128 31.62 -24.43 -21.08
CA GLY A 128 31.98 -25.58 -21.91
C GLY A 128 30.94 -26.70 -21.85
N ASP A 129 31.26 -27.87 -22.42
CA ASP A 129 30.33 -28.99 -22.52
C ASP A 129 29.86 -29.49 -21.13
N PRO A 130 28.54 -29.69 -20.91
CA PRO A 130 27.98 -30.12 -19.63
C PRO A 130 28.32 -31.58 -19.29
N LEU A 131 28.88 -31.78 -18.10
CA LEU A 131 29.03 -33.09 -17.47
C LEU A 131 27.73 -33.46 -16.74
N HIS A 132 27.24 -34.68 -16.94
CA HIS A 132 25.94 -35.12 -16.40
C HIS A 132 26.13 -36.18 -15.31
N TYR A 133 25.47 -35.98 -14.18
CA TYR A 133 25.47 -36.90 -13.05
C TYR A 133 24.07 -37.09 -12.48
N THR A 134 23.92 -38.05 -11.57
CA THR A 134 22.67 -38.27 -10.84
C THR A 134 22.99 -38.51 -9.37
N ILE A 135 22.35 -37.75 -8.48
CA ILE A 135 22.44 -37.96 -7.04
C ILE A 135 21.62 -39.20 -6.71
N GLY A 136 22.28 -40.23 -6.20
CA GLY A 136 21.63 -41.50 -5.86
C GLY A 136 20.74 -41.42 -4.60
N PRO A 137 20.15 -42.55 -4.17
CA PRO A 137 19.21 -42.62 -3.05
C PRO A 137 19.74 -42.13 -1.70
N SER A 138 21.06 -42.01 -1.54
CA SER A 138 21.70 -41.43 -0.35
C SER A 138 21.53 -39.91 -0.25
N GLY A 139 21.05 -39.24 -1.31
CA GLY A 139 20.99 -37.78 -1.40
C GLY A 139 22.36 -37.12 -1.47
N ILE A 140 23.46 -37.88 -1.58
CA ILE A 140 24.84 -37.38 -1.62
C ILE A 140 25.54 -37.97 -2.84
N LEU A 141 26.19 -37.11 -3.63
CA LEU A 141 27.03 -37.48 -4.76
C LEU A 141 28.42 -36.86 -4.60
N LYS A 142 29.47 -37.66 -4.76
CA LYS A 142 30.85 -37.19 -4.81
C LYS A 142 31.36 -37.29 -6.25
N VAL A 143 31.69 -36.14 -6.83
CA VAL A 143 32.28 -36.00 -8.17
C VAL A 143 33.79 -35.95 -7.99
N ASP A 144 34.49 -37.00 -8.40
CA ASP A 144 35.94 -37.19 -8.19
C ASP A 144 36.79 -36.86 -9.44
N ASP A 145 36.14 -36.48 -10.53
CA ASP A 145 36.69 -36.21 -11.86
C ASP A 145 36.52 -34.74 -12.28
N CYS A 146 36.41 -33.81 -11.32
CA CYS A 146 36.45 -32.37 -11.59
C CYS A 146 37.88 -31.83 -11.64
N ASP A 147 38.12 -30.87 -12.54
CA ASP A 147 39.44 -30.26 -12.71
C ASP A 147 39.77 -29.36 -11.51
N ARG A 148 40.95 -29.58 -10.91
CA ARG A 148 41.38 -28.87 -9.69
C ARG A 148 41.45 -27.36 -9.93
N GLY A 149 40.73 -26.58 -9.13
CA GLY A 149 40.68 -25.12 -9.24
C GLY A 149 39.80 -24.60 -10.37
N GLN A 150 39.15 -25.47 -11.15
CA GLN A 150 38.19 -25.09 -12.18
C GLN A 150 36.84 -24.73 -11.55
N ARG A 151 36.20 -23.72 -12.14
CA ARG A 151 34.88 -23.21 -11.76
C ARG A 151 33.79 -23.90 -12.59
N TYR A 152 32.72 -24.36 -11.96
CA TYR A 152 31.57 -25.03 -12.57
C TYR A 152 30.25 -24.36 -12.19
N ARG A 153 29.33 -24.21 -13.15
CA ARG A 153 27.91 -23.96 -12.87
C ARG A 153 27.22 -25.31 -12.64
N ILE A 154 26.50 -25.43 -11.53
CA ILE A 154 25.82 -26.69 -11.17
C ILE A 154 24.33 -26.45 -11.25
N THR A 155 23.63 -27.27 -12.03
CA THR A 155 22.17 -27.20 -12.18
C THR A 155 21.53 -28.50 -11.73
N TYR A 156 20.65 -28.43 -10.75
CA TYR A 156 19.84 -29.52 -10.23
C TYR A 156 18.48 -29.55 -10.94
N PHE A 157 18.00 -30.75 -11.26
CA PHE A 157 16.69 -30.97 -11.88
C PHE A 157 15.81 -31.81 -10.94
N PRO A 158 15.29 -31.23 -9.85
CA PRO A 158 14.59 -32.00 -8.84
C PRO A 158 13.24 -32.56 -9.32
N ASP A 159 12.97 -33.80 -8.94
CA ASP A 159 11.67 -34.46 -9.12
C ASP A 159 11.23 -35.14 -7.81
N VAL A 160 10.83 -34.35 -6.81
CA VAL A 160 10.41 -34.86 -5.51
C VAL A 160 9.10 -35.68 -5.61
N SER A 161 9.16 -37.00 -5.49
CA SER A 161 7.98 -37.87 -5.56
C SER A 161 7.19 -37.89 -4.24
N THR A 162 5.93 -38.34 -4.29
CA THR A 162 5.12 -38.62 -3.09
C THR A 162 5.77 -39.68 -2.19
N ALA A 163 6.62 -40.55 -2.73
CA ALA A 163 7.39 -41.52 -1.95
C ALA A 163 8.50 -40.85 -1.12
N HIS A 164 9.15 -39.81 -1.66
CA HIS A 164 10.13 -39.01 -0.90
C HIS A 164 9.45 -38.29 0.28
N ILE A 165 8.27 -37.71 0.05
CA ILE A 165 7.49 -37.03 1.10
C ILE A 165 7.03 -38.03 2.19
N ARG A 166 6.55 -39.23 1.79
CA ARG A 166 6.22 -40.29 2.76
C ARG A 166 7.43 -40.75 3.58
N THR A 167 8.63 -40.71 3.01
CA THR A 167 9.88 -41.05 3.71
C THR A 167 10.24 -39.98 4.74
N LEU A 168 10.05 -38.70 4.42
CA LEU A 168 10.14 -37.59 5.37
C LEU A 168 9.17 -37.79 6.53
N TYR A 169 7.89 -38.06 6.27
CA TYR A 169 6.89 -38.26 7.31
C TYR A 169 7.15 -39.50 8.17
N ALA A 170 7.55 -40.61 7.56
CA ALA A 170 7.90 -41.84 8.26
C ALA A 170 9.05 -41.64 9.26
N SER A 171 9.94 -40.65 9.02
CA SER A 171 11.01 -40.34 9.95
C SER A 171 10.49 -39.86 11.31
N TYR A 172 9.34 -39.17 11.36
CA TYR A 172 8.75 -38.64 12.61
C TYR A 172 7.82 -39.61 13.33
N GLN A 173 7.56 -40.81 12.78
CA GLN A 173 6.59 -41.76 13.34
C GLN A 173 6.86 -42.12 14.81
N GLY A 174 8.13 -42.32 15.18
CA GLY A 174 8.49 -42.62 16.57
C GLY A 174 8.16 -41.50 17.58
N LEU A 175 8.16 -40.24 17.14
CA LEU A 175 7.72 -39.10 17.97
C LEU A 175 6.19 -39.06 18.07
N ILE A 176 5.50 -39.29 16.94
CA ILE A 176 4.03 -39.35 16.88
C ILE A 176 3.51 -40.48 17.79
N ASP A 177 4.13 -41.66 17.74
CA ASP A 177 3.76 -42.79 18.60
C ASP A 177 3.96 -42.47 20.10
N GLY A 178 5.05 -41.77 20.44
CA GLY A 178 5.32 -41.32 21.81
C GLY A 178 4.31 -40.28 22.32
N LEU A 179 3.96 -39.29 21.49
CA LEU A 179 2.95 -38.28 21.82
C LEU A 179 1.54 -38.85 21.87
N GLU A 180 1.20 -39.85 21.03
CA GLU A 180 -0.07 -40.57 21.14
C GLU A 180 -0.14 -41.33 22.47
N GLY A 181 0.95 -41.97 22.88
CA GLY A 181 1.07 -42.62 24.20
C GLY A 181 0.78 -41.64 25.34
N TRP A 182 1.32 -40.41 25.26
CA TRP A 182 1.01 -39.34 26.21
C TRP A 182 -0.48 -38.96 26.19
N LEU A 183 -1.07 -38.72 25.01
CA LEU A 183 -2.49 -38.40 24.87
C LEU A 183 -3.37 -39.52 25.48
N ARG A 184 -3.03 -40.79 25.25
CA ARG A 184 -3.74 -41.95 25.80
C ARG A 184 -3.72 -42.01 27.33
N GLU A 185 -2.61 -41.66 27.95
CA GLU A 185 -2.53 -41.58 29.42
C GLU A 185 -3.34 -40.40 29.98
N GLU A 186 -3.34 -39.24 29.30
CA GLU A 186 -4.17 -38.09 29.70
C GLU A 186 -5.67 -38.43 29.61
N TRP A 187 -6.10 -39.19 28.59
CA TRP A 187 -7.49 -39.63 28.43
C TRP A 187 -8.03 -40.42 29.62
N LYS A 188 -7.22 -41.32 30.19
CA LYS A 188 -7.61 -42.11 31.37
C LYS A 188 -8.00 -41.22 32.55
N GLY A 189 -7.40 -40.03 32.66
CA GLY A 189 -7.74 -39.01 33.66
C GLY A 189 -9.03 -38.24 33.37
N PHE A 190 -9.41 -38.10 32.09
CA PHE A 190 -10.62 -37.38 31.65
C PHE A 190 -11.89 -38.23 31.64
N GLN A 191 -11.76 -39.53 31.41
CA GLN A 191 -12.87 -40.46 31.25
C GLN A 191 -13.89 -40.43 32.42
N PRO A 192 -13.50 -40.36 33.71
CA PRO A 192 -14.45 -40.24 34.81
C PRO A 192 -15.20 -38.90 34.82
N GLN A 193 -14.58 -37.83 34.32
CA GLN A 193 -15.11 -36.47 34.34
C GLN A 193 -16.12 -36.25 33.20
N TRP A 194 -15.85 -36.82 32.04
CA TRP A 194 -16.81 -36.90 30.93
C TRP A 194 -18.06 -37.69 31.31
N THR A 195 -17.91 -38.77 32.10
CA THR A 195 -19.04 -39.56 32.62
C THR A 195 -19.92 -38.75 33.59
N ALA A 196 -19.32 -37.87 34.40
CA ALA A 196 -20.05 -36.96 35.26
C ALA A 196 -20.78 -35.85 34.46
N PHE A 197 -20.13 -35.30 33.42
CA PHE A 197 -20.71 -34.25 32.56
C PHE A 197 -21.88 -34.77 31.70
N SER A 198 -21.75 -35.98 31.11
CA SER A 198 -22.80 -36.58 30.28
C SER A 198 -24.04 -36.97 31.10
N SER A 199 -23.89 -37.17 32.42
CA SER A 199 -25.00 -37.47 33.33
C SER A 199 -25.82 -36.25 33.81
N ALA A 200 -25.44 -35.01 33.44
CA ALA A 200 -26.08 -33.76 33.86
C ALA A 200 -27.13 -33.19 32.87
N GLY A 201 -28.13 -32.45 33.38
CA GLY A 201 -29.24 -31.88 32.57
C GLY A 201 -28.81 -30.75 31.62
N PHE A 202 -29.56 -30.54 30.53
CA PHE A 202 -29.23 -29.55 29.46
C PHE A 202 -29.05 -28.11 29.97
N THR A 203 -29.89 -27.67 30.91
CA THR A 203 -29.83 -26.31 31.49
C THR A 203 -28.62 -26.10 32.40
N GLU A 204 -28.18 -27.14 33.13
CA GLU A 204 -26.93 -27.09 33.91
C GLU A 204 -25.70 -27.05 33.00
N ARG A 205 -25.72 -27.78 31.87
CA ARG A 205 -24.65 -27.76 30.87
C ARG A 205 -24.54 -26.41 30.15
N TYR A 206 -25.67 -25.80 29.79
CA TYR A 206 -25.70 -24.50 29.10
C TYR A 206 -25.26 -23.34 30.01
N GLY A 207 -25.65 -23.35 31.29
CA GLY A 207 -25.27 -22.32 32.26
C GLY A 207 -23.77 -22.27 32.57
N GLN A 208 -23.05 -23.39 32.41
CA GLN A 208 -21.60 -23.46 32.63
C GLN A 208 -20.77 -22.88 31.46
N LEU A 209 -21.35 -22.73 30.25
CA LEU A 209 -20.65 -22.27 29.04
C LEU A 209 -20.79 -20.75 28.78
N GLN A 210 -21.76 -20.07 29.39
CA GLN A 210 -22.10 -18.67 29.07
C GLN A 210 -21.07 -17.63 29.55
N GLN A 211 -20.00 -18.02 30.25
CA GLN A 211 -18.98 -17.11 30.79
C GLN A 211 -17.68 -17.03 29.98
N ALA A 212 -17.55 -17.76 28.86
CA ALA A 212 -16.35 -17.78 28.04
C ALA A 212 -16.51 -16.92 26.76
N ASP A 213 -15.61 -15.95 26.57
CA ASP A 213 -15.59 -15.05 25.42
C ASP A 213 -14.76 -15.66 24.27
N TRP A 214 -15.43 -16.19 23.25
CA TRP A 214 -14.82 -17.08 22.24
C TRP A 214 -14.15 -16.35 21.06
N HIS A 215 -14.43 -15.05 20.86
CA HIS A 215 -13.82 -14.26 19.77
C HIS A 215 -12.31 -13.97 20.00
N GLY A 216 -11.83 -13.98 21.24
CA GLY A 216 -10.40 -13.83 21.55
C GLY A 216 -9.55 -15.03 21.14
N PHE A 217 -10.14 -16.23 21.12
CA PHE A 217 -9.46 -17.48 20.76
C PHE A 217 -9.13 -17.57 19.26
N GLU A 218 -10.04 -17.10 18.40
CA GLU A 218 -9.81 -17.00 16.95
C GLU A 218 -8.63 -16.07 16.62
N SER A 219 -8.50 -14.97 17.35
CA SER A 219 -7.36 -14.05 17.21
C SER A 219 -6.06 -14.62 17.82
N ALA A 220 -6.15 -15.35 18.94
CA ALA A 220 -4.99 -15.96 19.59
C ALA A 220 -4.40 -17.13 18.79
N LEU A 221 -5.23 -17.93 18.11
CA LEU A 221 -4.80 -19.06 17.28
C LEU A 221 -4.17 -18.60 15.95
N ASN A 222 -4.70 -17.53 15.34
CA ASN A 222 -4.13 -16.95 14.12
C ASN A 222 -2.78 -16.23 14.36
N GLY A 223 -2.50 -15.76 15.59
CA GLY A 223 -1.22 -15.15 15.98
C GLY A 223 -0.09 -16.15 16.26
N VAL A 224 -0.42 -17.44 16.45
CA VAL A 224 0.52 -18.50 16.87
C VAL A 224 1.76 -18.61 15.99
N TRP A 225 1.61 -18.42 14.68
CA TRP A 225 2.74 -18.57 13.75
C TRP A 225 3.66 -17.34 13.73
N ASP A 226 3.10 -16.14 13.94
CA ASP A 226 3.89 -14.93 14.18
C ASP A 226 4.71 -15.07 15.48
N ASP A 227 4.17 -15.79 16.47
CA ASP A 227 4.83 -16.08 17.75
C ASP A 227 5.90 -17.19 17.67
N VAL A 228 5.82 -18.12 16.70
CA VAL A 228 6.92 -19.07 16.40
C VAL A 228 8.14 -18.35 15.84
N LYS A 229 7.96 -17.31 15.01
CA LYS A 229 9.07 -16.42 14.59
C LYS A 229 9.64 -15.64 15.78
N GLN A 230 8.79 -15.20 16.72
CA GLN A 230 9.25 -14.61 17.97
C GLN A 230 10.07 -15.62 18.79
N LEU A 231 9.66 -16.89 18.88
CA LEU A 231 10.42 -17.94 19.59
C LEU A 231 11.82 -18.15 19.00
N PHE A 232 11.94 -18.16 17.68
CA PHE A 232 13.23 -18.23 16.99
C PHE A 232 14.11 -17.02 17.35
N ALA A 233 13.56 -15.80 17.28
CA ALA A 233 14.27 -14.58 17.66
C ALA A 233 14.66 -14.55 19.15
N LEU A 234 13.82 -15.09 20.05
CA LEU A 234 14.08 -15.18 21.49
C LEU A 234 15.24 -16.14 21.80
N LEU A 235 15.34 -17.28 21.11
CA LEU A 235 16.41 -18.27 21.32
C LEU A 235 17.71 -17.94 20.57
N ALA A 236 17.66 -17.16 19.49
CA ALA A 236 18.82 -16.81 18.67
C ALA A 236 19.83 -15.91 19.42
N ASP A 237 19.34 -15.06 20.34
CA ASP A 237 20.18 -14.28 21.26
C ASP A 237 19.55 -14.27 22.66
N LEU A 238 19.93 -15.27 23.47
CA LEU A 238 19.39 -15.46 24.82
C LEU A 238 19.74 -14.31 25.77
N GLN A 239 20.90 -13.66 25.57
CA GLN A 239 21.38 -12.63 26.46
C GLN A 239 20.65 -11.31 26.19
N ALA A 240 20.50 -10.92 24.92
CA ALA A 240 19.74 -9.73 24.52
C ALA A 240 18.24 -9.87 24.82
N ASN A 241 17.68 -11.08 24.79
CA ASN A 241 16.26 -11.33 25.03
C ASN A 241 15.91 -11.79 26.45
N SER A 242 16.85 -11.72 27.39
CA SER A 242 16.68 -12.18 28.78
C SER A 242 15.45 -11.57 29.49
N GLU A 243 15.18 -10.27 29.33
CA GLU A 243 14.01 -9.61 29.92
C GLU A 243 12.68 -10.13 29.34
N LYS A 244 12.64 -10.43 28.04
CA LYS A 244 11.46 -11.00 27.37
C LYS A 244 11.28 -12.46 27.77
N LEU A 245 12.36 -13.24 27.84
CA LEU A 245 12.33 -14.64 28.30
C LEU A 245 11.87 -14.77 29.75
N LEU A 246 12.16 -13.81 30.64
CA LEU A 246 11.66 -13.77 32.03
C LEU A 246 10.13 -13.59 32.14
N GLN A 247 9.44 -13.28 31.05
CA GLN A 247 7.97 -13.31 31.00
C GLN A 247 7.44 -14.74 30.94
N TYR A 248 8.21 -15.65 30.34
CA TYR A 248 7.87 -17.05 30.10
C TYR A 248 8.59 -18.02 31.04
N LEU A 249 9.75 -17.64 31.61
CA LEU A 249 10.63 -18.47 32.43
C LEU A 249 10.86 -17.88 33.82
N SER A 250 11.16 -18.72 34.81
CA SER A 250 11.71 -18.25 36.10
C SER A 250 13.18 -17.87 35.98
N SER A 251 13.71 -17.06 36.92
CA SER A 251 15.12 -16.66 36.91
C SER A 251 16.07 -17.88 36.92
N ALA A 252 15.76 -18.91 37.69
CA ALA A 252 16.56 -20.14 37.74
C ALA A 252 16.53 -20.95 36.44
N GLU A 253 15.39 -20.93 35.73
CA GLU A 253 15.23 -21.58 34.42
C GLU A 253 15.95 -20.81 33.31
N LEU A 254 15.92 -19.48 33.35
CA LEU A 254 16.70 -18.65 32.43
C LEU A 254 18.21 -18.81 32.66
N ASP A 255 18.66 -18.88 33.91
CA ASP A 255 20.08 -19.14 34.24
C ASP A 255 20.52 -20.52 33.72
N ALA A 256 19.66 -21.53 33.81
CA ALA A 256 19.93 -22.86 33.24
C ALA A 256 19.98 -22.83 31.70
N LEU A 257 19.13 -22.03 31.06
CA LEU A 257 19.12 -21.84 29.60
C LEU A 257 20.34 -21.04 29.11
N LEU A 258 20.77 -20.01 29.84
CA LEU A 258 21.99 -19.22 29.58
C LEU A 258 23.27 -20.03 29.82
N ALA A 259 23.23 -21.01 30.71
CA ALA A 259 24.33 -21.95 30.97
C ALA A 259 24.39 -23.11 29.96
N ALA A 260 23.42 -23.23 29.05
CA ALA A 260 23.44 -24.24 28.00
C ALA A 260 24.62 -24.02 27.05
N SER A 261 25.24 -25.11 26.55
CA SER A 261 26.34 -24.99 25.59
C SER A 261 25.84 -24.38 24.27
N SER A 262 26.73 -23.73 23.51
CA SER A 262 26.44 -23.27 22.14
C SER A 262 25.89 -24.38 21.25
N GLU A 263 26.33 -25.62 21.51
CA GLU A 263 25.85 -26.85 20.89
C GLU A 263 24.39 -27.18 21.25
N ALA A 264 23.98 -26.95 22.50
CA ALA A 264 22.58 -27.13 22.92
C ALA A 264 21.66 -26.05 22.31
N ILE A 265 22.13 -24.80 22.23
CA ILE A 265 21.38 -23.69 21.62
C ILE A 265 21.19 -23.91 20.11
N ALA A 266 22.24 -24.35 19.42
CA ALA A 266 22.15 -24.71 18.00
C ALA A 266 21.13 -25.83 17.75
N ASN A 267 21.08 -26.84 18.61
CA ASN A 267 20.07 -27.91 18.51
C ASN A 267 18.64 -27.37 18.72
N GLY A 268 18.45 -26.44 19.66
CA GLY A 268 17.15 -25.78 19.89
C GLY A 268 16.69 -24.95 18.70
N LEU A 269 17.60 -24.18 18.09
CA LEU A 269 17.31 -23.40 16.89
C LEU A 269 17.01 -24.28 15.67
N LEU A 270 17.71 -25.42 15.53
CA LEU A 270 17.42 -26.41 14.48
C LEU A 270 16.05 -27.06 14.65
N MET A 271 15.60 -27.31 15.88
CA MET A 271 14.25 -27.83 16.15
C MET A 271 13.16 -26.80 15.86
N LEU A 272 13.42 -25.51 16.13
CA LEU A 272 12.52 -24.41 15.76
C LEU A 272 12.45 -24.16 14.25
N GLY A 273 13.48 -24.55 13.50
CA GLY A 273 13.48 -24.51 12.04
C GLY A 273 12.80 -25.72 11.37
N ASP A 274 12.37 -26.73 12.13
CA ASP A 274 11.71 -27.93 11.62
C ASP A 274 10.19 -27.76 11.68
N GLU A 275 9.59 -27.28 10.58
CA GLU A 275 8.14 -27.03 10.51
C GLU A 275 7.29 -28.30 10.74
N PRO A 276 7.60 -29.47 10.15
CA PRO A 276 6.90 -30.72 10.46
C PRO A 276 6.93 -31.08 11.96
N LEU A 277 8.06 -30.86 12.62
CA LEU A 277 8.22 -31.13 14.06
C LEU A 277 7.35 -30.19 14.91
N LEU A 278 7.39 -28.89 14.63
CA LEU A 278 6.54 -27.91 15.33
C LEU A 278 5.05 -28.20 15.11
N PHE A 279 4.69 -28.60 13.90
CA PHE A 279 3.34 -29.00 13.55
C PHE A 279 2.88 -30.23 14.35
N ILE A 280 3.71 -31.27 14.50
CA ILE A 280 3.37 -32.44 15.31
C ILE A 280 3.08 -32.05 16.77
N TYR A 281 3.90 -31.16 17.35
CA TYR A 281 3.65 -30.67 18.73
C TYR A 281 2.36 -29.86 18.83
N LEU A 282 2.05 -29.04 17.82
CA LEU A 282 0.79 -28.28 17.76
C LEU A 282 -0.42 -29.22 17.56
N ALA A 283 -0.30 -30.23 16.72
CA ALA A 283 -1.33 -31.25 16.50
C ALA A 283 -1.58 -32.07 17.78
N ALA A 284 -0.54 -32.36 18.56
CA ALA A 284 -0.67 -33.02 19.85
C ALA A 284 -1.37 -32.11 20.88
N PHE A 285 -0.99 -30.83 20.94
CA PHE A 285 -1.61 -29.85 21.84
C PHE A 285 -3.09 -29.62 21.51
N THR A 286 -3.44 -29.49 20.23
CA THR A 286 -4.83 -29.33 19.78
C THR A 286 -5.66 -30.59 19.99
N SER A 287 -5.10 -31.78 19.78
CA SER A 287 -5.75 -33.06 20.09
C SER A 287 -6.01 -33.20 21.59
N TRP A 288 -5.05 -32.81 22.41
CA TRP A 288 -5.20 -32.77 23.86
C TRP A 288 -6.30 -31.79 24.32
N LEU A 289 -6.37 -30.59 23.74
CA LEU A 289 -7.46 -29.65 24.02
C LEU A 289 -8.83 -30.25 23.70
N LYS A 290 -8.97 -30.94 22.56
CA LYS A 290 -10.22 -31.61 22.13
C LYS A 290 -10.66 -32.73 23.08
N MET A 291 -9.76 -33.26 23.90
CA MET A 291 -10.07 -34.31 24.88
C MET A 291 -10.59 -33.76 26.22
N LEU A 292 -10.44 -32.46 26.46
CA LEU A 292 -10.87 -31.82 27.71
C LEU A 292 -12.40 -31.83 27.83
N PRO A 293 -12.96 -32.09 29.03
CA PRO A 293 -14.38 -31.92 29.27
C PRO A 293 -14.80 -30.44 29.06
N PRO A 294 -16.03 -30.15 28.59
CA PRO A 294 -16.41 -28.80 28.13
C PRO A 294 -16.26 -27.69 29.18
N GLN A 295 -16.48 -28.00 30.46
CA GLN A 295 -16.25 -27.08 31.58
C GLN A 295 -14.78 -26.63 31.72
N TYR A 296 -13.83 -27.52 31.42
CA TYR A 296 -12.40 -27.20 31.45
C TYR A 296 -11.93 -26.56 30.15
N LEU A 297 -12.47 -27.02 29.02
CA LEU A 297 -12.20 -26.42 27.73
C LEU A 297 -12.62 -24.94 27.72
N ALA A 298 -13.80 -24.61 28.25
CA ALA A 298 -14.27 -23.23 28.36
C ALA A 298 -13.37 -22.36 29.27
N GLU A 299 -12.94 -22.88 30.43
CA GLU A 299 -12.04 -22.17 31.35
C GLU A 299 -10.63 -21.97 30.80
N VAL A 300 -10.13 -22.95 30.04
CA VAL A 300 -8.81 -22.87 29.38
C VAL A 300 -8.91 -21.93 28.18
N VAL A 301 -9.91 -22.10 27.30
CA VAL A 301 -10.03 -21.35 26.04
C VAL A 301 -10.38 -19.87 26.26
N ALA A 302 -11.18 -19.51 27.27
CA ALA A 302 -11.48 -18.11 27.58
C ALA A 302 -10.23 -17.29 27.99
N GLU A 303 -9.16 -17.96 28.42
CA GLU A 303 -7.97 -17.32 28.99
C GLU A 303 -6.66 -17.78 28.31
N VAL A 304 -6.72 -18.61 27.25
CA VAL A 304 -5.55 -18.97 26.43
C VAL A 304 -5.10 -17.74 25.65
N ARG A 305 -3.94 -17.20 26.04
CA ARG A 305 -3.16 -16.23 25.25
C ARG A 305 -2.04 -16.96 24.52
N ALA A 306 -1.54 -16.36 23.43
CA ALA A 306 -0.31 -16.76 22.72
C ALA A 306 0.80 -17.26 23.65
N GLU A 307 0.99 -16.58 24.80
CA GLU A 307 2.00 -16.88 25.82
C GLU A 307 1.98 -18.31 26.38
N LEU A 308 0.80 -18.96 26.49
CA LEU A 308 0.69 -20.33 27.01
C LEU A 308 1.21 -21.35 26.00
N LEU A 309 0.96 -21.10 24.71
CA LEU A 309 1.48 -21.93 23.62
C LEU A 309 2.98 -21.70 23.42
N VAL A 310 3.44 -20.44 23.48
CA VAL A 310 4.88 -20.09 23.45
C VAL A 310 5.62 -20.82 24.56
N SER A 311 5.05 -20.85 25.77
CA SER A 311 5.63 -21.58 26.91
C SER A 311 5.63 -23.10 26.71
N PHE A 312 4.59 -23.66 26.08
CA PHE A 312 4.51 -25.06 25.72
C PHE A 312 5.58 -25.45 24.68
N LEU A 313 5.76 -24.62 23.64
CA LEU A 313 6.79 -24.82 22.61
C LEU A 313 8.21 -24.64 23.18
N LEU A 314 8.46 -23.64 24.03
CA LEU A 314 9.74 -23.49 24.75
C LEU A 314 10.06 -24.72 25.58
N MET A 315 9.07 -25.30 26.26
CA MET A 315 9.24 -26.51 27.05
C MET A 315 9.61 -27.73 26.17
N CYS A 316 8.96 -27.90 25.02
CA CYS A 316 9.28 -28.97 24.08
C CYS A 316 10.68 -28.81 23.46
N VAL A 317 11.06 -27.59 23.05
CA VAL A 317 12.36 -27.30 22.43
C VAL A 317 13.50 -27.42 23.43
N SER A 318 13.34 -26.87 24.64
CA SER A 318 14.35 -26.94 25.70
C SER A 318 14.61 -28.36 26.21
N GLY A 319 13.58 -29.22 26.25
CA GLY A 319 13.74 -30.65 26.50
C GLY A 319 14.70 -31.31 25.50
N GLY A 320 14.60 -30.94 24.22
CA GLY A 320 15.54 -31.37 23.17
C GLY A 320 16.95 -30.75 23.27
N MET A 321 17.09 -29.62 23.96
CA MET A 321 18.37 -28.99 24.31
C MET A 321 19.03 -29.63 25.54
N GLY A 322 18.36 -30.55 26.22
CA GLY A 322 18.83 -31.15 27.48
C GLY A 322 18.64 -30.25 28.72
N VAL A 323 17.83 -29.19 28.59
CA VAL A 323 17.47 -28.27 29.69
C VAL A 323 16.00 -28.49 30.03
N PRO A 324 15.67 -29.24 31.11
CA PRO A 324 14.28 -29.51 31.45
C PRO A 324 13.61 -28.26 32.00
N LEU A 325 12.88 -27.53 31.16
CA LEU A 325 12.03 -26.41 31.58
C LEU A 325 10.66 -26.90 32.02
N ARG A 326 10.01 -26.14 32.90
CA ARG A 326 8.61 -26.35 33.27
C ARG A 326 7.78 -25.15 32.78
N LEU A 327 6.46 -25.35 32.66
CA LEU A 327 5.55 -24.23 32.46
C LEU A 327 5.66 -23.26 33.65
N SER A 328 6.09 -22.03 33.38
CA SER A 328 6.41 -21.05 34.43
C SER A 328 5.21 -20.74 35.32
N THR A 329 5.50 -20.57 36.62
CA THR A 329 4.52 -20.15 37.63
C THR A 329 3.91 -18.78 37.32
N LYS A 330 4.61 -17.92 36.54
CA LYS A 330 4.07 -16.63 36.07
C LYS A 330 2.98 -16.81 35.01
N VAL A 331 3.19 -17.70 34.03
CA VAL A 331 2.22 -18.00 32.96
C VAL A 331 1.02 -18.75 33.54
N LEU A 332 1.28 -19.75 34.40
CA LEU A 332 0.24 -20.45 35.15
C LEU A 332 -0.52 -19.54 36.12
N GLY A 333 0.15 -18.54 36.71
CA GLY A 333 -0.44 -17.57 37.63
C GLY A 333 -1.48 -16.65 36.99
N LYS A 334 -1.40 -16.44 35.67
CA LYS A 334 -2.39 -15.67 34.89
C LYS A 334 -3.72 -16.44 34.71
N ILE A 335 -3.71 -17.77 34.84
CA ILE A 335 -4.92 -18.61 34.79
C ILE A 335 -5.63 -18.53 36.14
N LYS A 336 -6.79 -17.88 36.20
CA LYS A 336 -7.51 -17.64 37.48
C LYS A 336 -8.03 -18.92 38.14
N SER A 337 -8.37 -19.95 37.37
CA SER A 337 -8.88 -21.23 37.88
C SER A 337 -7.77 -22.04 38.57
N PRO A 338 -7.86 -22.27 39.91
CA PRO A 338 -6.85 -23.05 40.64
C PRO A 338 -6.79 -24.52 40.18
N ARG A 339 -7.93 -25.05 39.73
CA ARG A 339 -8.08 -26.43 39.25
C ARG A 339 -7.45 -26.61 37.87
N ALA A 340 -7.73 -25.70 36.93
CA ALA A 340 -7.09 -25.71 35.61
C ALA A 340 -5.57 -25.50 35.72
N ARG A 341 -5.12 -24.61 36.62
CA ARG A 341 -3.70 -24.33 36.88
C ARG A 341 -2.93 -25.54 37.41
N ALA A 342 -3.45 -26.20 38.45
CA ALA A 342 -2.81 -27.37 39.04
C ALA A 342 -2.72 -28.54 38.03
N TRP A 343 -3.72 -28.65 37.18
CA TRP A 343 -3.81 -29.71 36.20
C TRP A 343 -2.90 -29.46 34.97
N LEU A 344 -2.89 -28.24 34.43
CA LEU A 344 -1.92 -27.80 33.40
C LEU A 344 -0.46 -27.99 33.85
N ALA A 345 -0.15 -27.66 35.10
CA ALA A 345 1.17 -27.88 35.67
C ALA A 345 1.55 -29.37 35.72
N ALA A 346 0.59 -30.25 36.02
CA ALA A 346 0.82 -31.70 36.10
C ALA A 346 0.97 -32.36 34.71
N SER A 347 0.16 -31.95 33.73
CA SER A 347 0.25 -32.43 32.35
C SER A 347 1.53 -31.94 31.65
N ALA A 348 1.94 -30.71 31.92
CA ALA A 348 3.23 -30.16 31.47
C ALA A 348 4.41 -30.97 32.00
N LEU A 349 4.37 -31.37 33.27
CA LEU A 349 5.43 -32.16 33.90
C LEU A 349 5.57 -33.55 33.25
N ARG A 350 4.44 -34.21 32.95
CA ARG A 350 4.41 -35.51 32.25
C ARG A 350 4.89 -35.41 30.80
N LEU A 351 4.62 -34.29 30.12
CA LEU A 351 5.10 -34.06 28.76
C LEU A 351 6.61 -33.75 28.72
N ALA A 352 7.11 -32.97 29.69
CA ALA A 352 8.54 -32.66 29.83
C ALA A 352 9.39 -33.93 30.07
N GLU A 353 8.85 -34.95 30.74
CA GLU A 353 9.49 -36.27 30.89
C GLU A 353 9.59 -37.04 29.56
N LEU A 354 8.69 -36.78 28.61
CA LEU A 354 8.65 -37.40 27.29
C LEU A 354 9.61 -36.70 26.30
N THR A 355 9.72 -35.37 26.39
CA THR A 355 10.59 -34.54 25.53
C THR A 355 12.05 -34.48 26.01
N SER A 356 12.39 -35.05 27.16
CA SER A 356 13.75 -35.14 27.70
C SER A 356 14.45 -36.48 27.44
N ALA A 357 13.83 -37.39 26.68
CA ALA A 357 14.40 -38.71 26.38
C ALA A 357 15.62 -38.65 25.42
N PRO A 358 16.66 -39.49 25.62
CA PRO A 358 17.92 -39.47 24.86
C PRO A 358 17.79 -39.78 23.34
N ASP A 359 16.60 -40.16 22.85
CA ASP A 359 16.33 -40.32 21.41
C ASP A 359 16.13 -38.97 20.67
N LEU A 360 15.80 -37.88 21.38
CA LEU A 360 15.66 -36.53 20.77
C LEU A 360 17.01 -35.91 20.41
N THR A 361 18.08 -36.22 21.14
CA THR A 361 19.46 -35.84 20.78
C THR A 361 19.96 -36.47 19.47
N ARG A 362 19.31 -37.53 18.94
CA ARG A 362 19.58 -38.06 17.59
C ARG A 362 18.98 -37.21 16.47
N HIS A 363 17.99 -36.35 16.73
CA HIS A 363 17.42 -35.47 15.71
C HIS A 363 18.48 -34.48 15.19
N ALA A 364 19.23 -33.82 16.07
CA ALA A 364 20.15 -32.74 15.68
C ALA A 364 21.59 -33.19 15.32
N SER A 365 21.97 -34.43 15.65
CA SER A 365 23.39 -34.87 15.57
C SER A 365 23.84 -35.41 14.20
N ALA A 366 22.94 -35.55 13.21
CA ALA A 366 23.28 -36.05 11.87
C ALA A 366 23.89 -34.96 10.94
N LEU A 367 23.62 -33.67 11.19
CA LEU A 367 24.11 -32.53 10.39
C LEU A 367 25.37 -31.86 10.96
N LYS A 368 25.82 -32.30 12.15
CA LYS A 368 26.95 -31.73 12.89
C LYS A 368 28.25 -31.55 12.10
N PRO A 369 28.67 -32.48 11.21
CA PRO A 369 29.94 -32.31 10.50
C PRO A 369 29.91 -31.26 9.38
N LEU A 370 28.74 -30.75 8.99
CA LEU A 370 28.57 -29.93 7.77
C LEU A 370 28.11 -28.49 8.04
N MET A 371 27.53 -28.19 9.21
CA MET A 371 26.97 -26.84 9.48
C MET A 371 27.85 -25.93 10.34
N VAL A 372 28.90 -26.42 10.99
CA VAL A 372 29.66 -25.66 12.03
C VAL A 372 30.80 -24.80 11.46
N ASN A 373 31.02 -24.74 10.15
CA ASN A 373 32.10 -23.93 9.54
C ASN A 373 31.63 -22.92 8.47
N ALA A 374 30.48 -22.28 8.66
CA ALA A 374 30.07 -21.13 7.85
C ALA A 374 30.38 -19.81 8.59
N GLY A 375 31.60 -19.29 8.43
CA GLY A 375 31.91 -17.92 8.85
C GLY A 375 31.36 -16.91 7.84
N PRO A 376 30.98 -15.68 8.24
CA PRO A 376 30.51 -14.65 7.31
C PRO A 376 31.71 -14.14 6.50
N ALA A 377 31.85 -14.61 5.27
CA ALA A 377 32.78 -14.04 4.31
C ALA A 377 32.12 -12.83 3.62
N PRO A 378 32.79 -11.66 3.54
CA PRO A 378 32.26 -10.52 2.80
C PRO A 378 32.24 -10.85 1.30
N LEU A 379 31.06 -10.87 0.70
CA LEU A 379 30.89 -11.07 -0.73
C LEU A 379 31.24 -9.78 -1.49
N ARG A 380 32.19 -9.88 -2.42
CA ARG A 380 32.44 -8.86 -3.44
C ARG A 380 31.37 -8.96 -4.55
N PRO A 381 30.97 -7.83 -5.17
CA PRO A 381 29.94 -7.82 -6.19
C PRO A 381 30.34 -8.71 -7.38
N THR A 382 29.47 -9.67 -7.73
CA THR A 382 29.66 -10.56 -8.89
C THR A 382 28.62 -10.19 -9.97
N PRO A 383 29.00 -10.16 -11.25
CA PRO A 383 28.20 -9.59 -12.33
C PRO A 383 26.92 -10.36 -12.70
N ALA A 384 25.96 -9.59 -13.24
CA ALA A 384 24.59 -9.94 -13.57
C ALA A 384 24.47 -10.94 -14.73
N ILE A 385 23.63 -11.98 -14.57
CA ILE A 385 23.13 -12.80 -15.69
C ILE A 385 21.83 -12.16 -16.19
N PRO A 386 21.59 -11.97 -17.50
CA PRO A 386 20.32 -11.43 -17.97
C PRO A 386 19.14 -12.40 -17.82
N LEU A 387 18.01 -11.94 -17.31
CA LEU A 387 16.71 -12.63 -17.31
C LEU A 387 16.05 -12.46 -18.68
N GLU A 388 15.58 -13.55 -19.29
CA GLU A 388 14.70 -13.51 -20.46
C GLU A 388 13.24 -13.53 -20.01
N VAL A 389 12.54 -12.39 -20.09
CA VAL A 389 11.09 -12.36 -19.89
C VAL A 389 10.42 -12.60 -21.25
N ARG A 390 9.73 -13.74 -21.39
CA ARG A 390 8.97 -14.10 -22.60
C ARG A 390 7.48 -13.84 -22.37
N THR A 391 6.85 -13.11 -23.28
CA THR A 391 5.43 -13.29 -23.61
C THR A 391 5.32 -14.19 -24.84
N ALA A 392 4.26 -15.00 -24.92
CA ALA A 392 3.94 -15.69 -26.16
C ALA A 392 3.67 -14.60 -27.22
N ASP A 393 4.50 -14.56 -28.27
CA ASP A 393 4.43 -13.71 -29.47
C ASP A 393 4.87 -12.23 -29.39
N ALA A 394 5.67 -11.78 -28.41
CA ALA A 394 6.30 -10.44 -28.45
C ALA A 394 7.80 -10.38 -28.04
N LEU A 395 8.42 -9.22 -28.32
CA LEU A 395 9.86 -8.91 -28.26
C LEU A 395 10.55 -9.43 -26.99
N VAL A 396 11.68 -10.14 -27.15
CA VAL A 396 12.48 -10.68 -26.04
C VAL A 396 13.11 -9.53 -25.25
N LEU A 397 12.58 -9.26 -24.06
CA LEU A 397 13.24 -8.42 -23.06
C LEU A 397 14.38 -9.23 -22.43
N LYS A 398 15.61 -8.97 -22.86
CA LYS A 398 16.84 -9.41 -22.18
C LYS A 398 17.22 -8.35 -21.16
N VAL A 399 16.90 -8.59 -19.90
CA VAL A 399 17.13 -7.64 -18.81
C VAL A 399 18.33 -8.11 -17.99
N PRO A 400 19.43 -7.33 -17.86
CA PRO A 400 20.48 -7.64 -16.89
C PRO A 400 19.85 -7.76 -15.49
N ASN A 401 19.98 -8.92 -14.84
CA ASN A 401 19.41 -9.15 -13.50
C ASN A 401 20.53 -9.08 -12.44
N PRO A 402 20.65 -7.97 -11.69
CA PRO A 402 21.59 -7.84 -10.59
C PRO A 402 20.96 -8.14 -9.23
N ALA A 403 20.00 -9.07 -9.06
CA ALA A 403 19.48 -9.32 -7.70
C ALA A 403 18.82 -10.69 -7.45
N ALA A 404 18.99 -11.68 -8.32
CA ALA A 404 18.49 -13.02 -8.01
C ALA A 404 19.29 -13.68 -6.88
N ILE A 405 18.73 -13.63 -5.66
CA ILE A 405 18.93 -14.63 -4.61
C ILE A 405 20.28 -14.51 -3.86
N ALA A 406 20.67 -13.29 -3.48
CA ALA A 406 21.68 -13.08 -2.43
C ALA A 406 21.14 -12.13 -1.36
N ARG A 407 20.19 -12.63 -0.57
CA ARG A 407 19.76 -12.02 0.70
C ARG A 407 20.01 -13.05 1.79
N ASP A 408 20.62 -12.60 2.88
CA ASP A 408 20.85 -13.35 4.12
C ASP A 408 19.60 -14.15 4.49
N LYS A 409 19.71 -15.49 4.42
CA LYS A 409 18.68 -16.45 4.84
C LYS A 409 18.81 -16.78 6.33
N SER A 410 18.98 -15.77 7.18
CA SER A 410 18.83 -15.93 8.64
C SER A 410 17.36 -15.85 9.07
N HIS A 411 16.44 -15.43 8.19
CA HIS A 411 15.01 -15.32 8.48
C HIS A 411 14.21 -16.33 7.65
N GLY A 412 13.69 -17.36 8.31
CA GLY A 412 12.70 -18.27 7.72
C GLY A 412 11.49 -17.48 7.23
N MET A 413 11.32 -17.40 5.91
CA MET A 413 10.16 -16.79 5.26
C MET A 413 9.04 -17.81 5.13
N THR A 414 8.60 -18.42 6.23
CA THR A 414 7.32 -19.13 6.19
C THR A 414 6.22 -18.08 6.14
N ARG A 415 5.53 -18.02 5.00
CA ARG A 415 4.43 -17.09 4.73
C ARG A 415 3.15 -17.93 4.66
N MET A 416 2.19 -17.61 5.52
CA MET A 416 0.85 -18.20 5.40
C MET A 416 0.12 -17.49 4.26
N GLU A 417 -0.17 -18.22 3.20
CA GLU A 417 -1.00 -17.73 2.09
C GLU A 417 -2.35 -18.45 2.13
N ARG A 418 -3.42 -17.67 2.27
CA ARG A 418 -4.79 -18.19 2.10
C ARG A 418 -5.04 -18.30 0.60
N HIS A 419 -5.04 -19.53 0.08
CA HIS A 419 -5.47 -19.77 -1.30
C HIS A 419 -6.99 -19.63 -1.35
N GLU A 420 -7.47 -18.50 -1.86
CA GLU A 420 -8.89 -18.26 -2.11
C GLU A 420 -9.15 -18.60 -3.58
N PRO A 421 -9.70 -19.80 -3.90
CA PRO A 421 -10.13 -20.07 -5.26
C PRO A 421 -11.21 -19.04 -5.63
N ARG A 422 -10.94 -18.26 -6.67
CA ARG A 422 -11.84 -17.23 -7.21
C ARG A 422 -12.20 -17.61 -8.63
N ASP A 423 -13.49 -17.52 -8.95
CA ASP A 423 -13.92 -17.59 -10.33
C ASP A 423 -13.47 -16.32 -11.05
N ASP A 424 -12.54 -16.42 -11.99
CA ASP A 424 -12.06 -15.31 -12.81
C ASP A 424 -12.37 -15.56 -14.29
N ALA A 425 -13.18 -14.69 -14.86
CA ALA A 425 -13.50 -14.61 -16.27
C ALA A 425 -12.70 -13.46 -16.90
N SER A 426 -11.38 -13.61 -16.90
CA SER A 426 -10.44 -12.58 -17.33
C SER A 426 -10.54 -12.30 -18.83
N ASP A 427 -11.24 -11.23 -19.21
CA ASP A 427 -11.36 -10.72 -20.58
C ASP A 427 -11.31 -9.19 -20.56
N GLN A 428 -10.60 -8.58 -21.51
CA GLN A 428 -10.46 -7.13 -21.56
C GLN A 428 -11.79 -6.48 -21.98
N ALA A 429 -12.15 -5.38 -21.32
CA ALA A 429 -13.34 -4.62 -21.67
C ALA A 429 -13.22 -4.08 -23.10
N LYS A 430 -14.33 -4.06 -23.83
CA LYS A 430 -14.34 -3.60 -25.22
C LYS A 430 -15.11 -2.30 -25.36
N ASN A 431 -14.60 -1.39 -26.19
CA ASN A 431 -15.36 -0.23 -26.63
C ASN A 431 -16.51 -0.68 -27.58
N PRO A 432 -17.46 0.22 -27.90
CA PRO A 432 -18.52 -0.08 -28.88
C PRO A 432 -18.05 -0.48 -30.29
N ASN A 433 -16.83 -0.13 -30.71
CA ASN A 433 -16.24 -0.58 -31.97
C ASN A 433 -15.72 -2.04 -31.91
N GLY A 434 -15.56 -2.59 -30.70
CA GLY A 434 -15.09 -3.95 -30.45
C GLY A 434 -13.60 -4.05 -30.13
N ASP A 435 -12.89 -2.93 -30.01
CA ASP A 435 -11.49 -2.88 -29.63
C ASP A 435 -11.33 -2.99 -28.10
N SER A 436 -10.25 -3.62 -27.66
CA SER A 436 -9.82 -3.60 -26.26
C SER A 436 -9.66 -2.15 -25.78
N ALA A 437 -10.25 -1.82 -24.64
CA ALA A 437 -10.21 -0.47 -24.08
C ALA A 437 -10.18 -0.49 -22.55
N ASP A 438 -9.49 0.48 -21.96
CA ASP A 438 -9.55 0.75 -20.53
C ASP A 438 -10.49 1.93 -20.22
N CYS A 439 -10.72 2.23 -18.95
CA CYS A 439 -11.54 3.37 -18.54
C CYS A 439 -10.80 4.66 -18.90
N ALA A 440 -11.52 5.73 -19.18
CA ALA A 440 -10.93 7.01 -19.58
C ALA A 440 -9.77 7.46 -18.65
N PRO A 441 -9.87 7.37 -17.30
CA PRO A 441 -8.77 7.77 -16.40
C PRO A 441 -7.51 6.90 -16.45
N ARG A 442 -7.57 5.71 -17.04
CA ARG A 442 -6.45 4.75 -17.10
C ARG A 442 -5.98 4.46 -18.52
N THR A 443 -6.67 5.01 -19.51
CA THR A 443 -6.24 4.94 -20.91
C THR A 443 -5.05 5.87 -21.11
N CYS A 444 -4.01 5.40 -21.79
CA CYS A 444 -2.88 6.25 -22.16
C CYS A 444 -3.34 7.32 -23.17
N THR A 445 -3.09 8.59 -22.87
CA THR A 445 -3.42 9.75 -23.71
C THR A 445 -2.20 10.67 -23.84
N ASN A 446 -2.24 11.60 -24.80
CA ASN A 446 -1.16 12.55 -25.06
C ASN A 446 -1.63 13.99 -24.80
N GLY A 447 -1.74 14.38 -23.52
CA GLY A 447 -2.14 15.72 -23.04
C GLY A 447 -3.62 16.08 -23.27
N CYS A 448 -4.17 15.70 -24.42
CA CYS A 448 -5.58 15.76 -24.79
C CYS A 448 -6.20 14.36 -24.74
N PRO A 449 -7.52 14.21 -24.59
CA PRO A 449 -8.14 12.94 -24.30
C PRO A 449 -8.27 12.01 -25.54
N VAL A 450 -7.31 12.06 -26.47
CA VAL A 450 -7.18 11.07 -27.55
C VAL A 450 -6.48 9.83 -26.99
N SER A 451 -7.12 8.68 -27.11
CA SER A 451 -6.56 7.37 -26.74
C SER A 451 -5.36 7.02 -27.60
N MET A 452 -4.18 6.79 -27.01
CA MET A 452 -2.98 6.33 -27.73
C MET A 452 -3.06 4.85 -28.14
N VAL A 453 -4.15 4.17 -27.79
CA VAL A 453 -4.43 2.79 -28.21
C VAL A 453 -5.31 2.78 -29.46
N THR A 454 -6.49 3.40 -29.35
CA THR A 454 -7.57 3.28 -30.34
C THR A 454 -7.73 4.52 -31.20
N GLY A 455 -7.17 5.66 -30.78
CA GLY A 455 -7.38 6.98 -31.38
C GLY A 455 -8.78 7.53 -31.17
N GLU A 456 -9.55 6.98 -30.22
CA GLU A 456 -10.84 7.55 -29.78
C GLU A 456 -10.63 8.84 -28.99
N GLU A 457 -11.58 9.78 -29.12
CA GLU A 457 -11.71 10.89 -28.17
C GLU A 457 -12.48 10.40 -26.93
N LEU A 458 -11.94 10.65 -25.74
CA LEU A 458 -12.44 10.22 -24.43
C LEU A 458 -12.67 11.41 -23.49
N LEU A 459 -13.60 12.28 -23.86
CA LEU A 459 -13.83 13.54 -23.15
C LEU A 459 -14.79 13.35 -21.97
N THR A 460 -14.31 13.48 -20.73
CA THR A 460 -15.12 13.43 -19.50
C THR A 460 -15.22 14.81 -18.87
N LEU A 461 -16.45 15.27 -18.56
CA LEU A 461 -16.73 16.57 -17.97
C LEU A 461 -17.73 16.42 -16.81
N THR A 462 -17.39 16.96 -15.65
CA THR A 462 -18.27 16.96 -14.46
C THR A 462 -19.20 18.15 -14.50
N ASP A 463 -20.51 17.88 -14.52
CA ASP A 463 -21.56 18.90 -14.63
C ASP A 463 -22.24 19.19 -13.28
N GLY A 464 -22.04 18.35 -12.27
CA GLY A 464 -22.62 18.55 -10.94
C GLY A 464 -22.17 17.52 -9.91
N VAL A 465 -22.34 17.84 -8.63
CA VAL A 465 -22.00 16.96 -7.50
C VAL A 465 -23.19 16.84 -6.55
N LEU A 466 -23.49 15.62 -6.13
CA LEU A 466 -24.38 15.31 -5.01
C LEU A 466 -23.53 15.03 -3.76
N ASP A 467 -23.70 15.86 -2.74
CA ASP A 467 -23.08 15.67 -1.42
C ASP A 467 -23.80 14.58 -0.61
N GLY A 468 -23.19 14.15 0.49
CA GLY A 468 -23.71 13.11 1.37
C GLY A 468 -22.61 12.15 1.83
N LEU A 469 -23.01 11.09 2.55
CA LEU A 469 -22.11 10.01 2.99
C LEU A 469 -21.43 9.28 1.82
N LEU A 470 -22.14 9.17 0.69
CA LEU A 470 -21.62 8.65 -0.57
C LEU A 470 -21.70 9.74 -1.65
N PRO A 471 -20.69 10.63 -1.74
CA PRO A 471 -20.67 11.69 -2.73
C PRO A 471 -20.69 11.12 -4.15
N PHE A 472 -21.42 11.79 -5.05
CA PHE A 472 -21.58 11.36 -6.43
C PHE A 472 -21.38 12.52 -7.41
N GLU A 473 -20.44 12.33 -8.34
CA GLU A 473 -20.20 13.27 -9.44
C GLU A 473 -21.06 12.88 -10.63
N PHE A 474 -21.95 13.79 -11.04
CA PHE A 474 -22.65 13.65 -12.29
C PHE A 474 -21.78 14.20 -13.42
N SER A 475 -21.15 13.29 -14.14
CA SER A 475 -20.33 13.63 -15.31
C SER A 475 -21.00 13.17 -16.60
N ARG A 476 -20.78 13.94 -17.66
CA ARG A 476 -21.03 13.55 -19.05
C ARG A 476 -19.73 13.10 -19.69
N LEU A 477 -19.82 12.12 -20.58
CA LEU A 477 -18.66 11.54 -21.25
C LEU A 477 -18.97 11.36 -22.73
N TYR A 478 -18.10 11.90 -23.59
CA TYR A 478 -18.11 11.63 -25.02
C TYR A 478 -17.06 10.57 -25.36
N ARG A 479 -17.48 9.56 -26.12
CA ARG A 479 -16.61 8.53 -26.68
C ARG A 479 -16.88 8.43 -28.17
N SER A 480 -15.88 8.66 -29.03
CA SER A 480 -16.10 8.64 -30.49
C SER A 480 -16.58 7.28 -31.01
N SER A 481 -16.15 6.15 -30.43
CA SER A 481 -16.71 4.84 -30.81
C SER A 481 -18.17 4.66 -30.42
N ALA A 482 -18.70 5.47 -29.50
CA ALA A 482 -20.11 5.47 -29.14
C ALA A 482 -20.96 6.39 -30.04
N ALA A 483 -20.43 6.94 -31.15
CA ALA A 483 -21.13 7.89 -32.02
C ALA A 483 -22.48 7.37 -32.59
N GLU A 484 -22.71 6.06 -32.60
CA GLU A 484 -23.98 5.44 -33.02
C GLU A 484 -24.96 5.17 -31.86
N ILE A 485 -24.58 5.52 -30.63
CA ILE A 485 -25.32 5.22 -29.40
C ILE A 485 -25.81 6.52 -28.78
N ASP A 486 -27.11 6.61 -28.54
CA ASP A 486 -27.74 7.67 -27.76
C ASP A 486 -28.41 7.09 -26.51
N VAL A 487 -27.94 7.52 -25.34
CA VAL A 487 -28.50 7.16 -24.02
C VAL A 487 -29.28 8.30 -23.37
N GLY A 488 -29.67 9.32 -24.16
CA GLY A 488 -30.44 10.47 -23.74
C GLY A 488 -29.61 11.75 -23.55
N LEU A 489 -28.29 11.71 -23.75
CA LEU A 489 -27.43 12.91 -23.78
C LEU A 489 -26.96 13.25 -25.19
N GLY A 490 -27.57 12.63 -26.22
CA GLY A 490 -27.19 12.76 -27.62
C GLY A 490 -26.18 11.70 -28.04
N PHE A 491 -26.09 11.48 -29.36
CA PHE A 491 -25.19 10.49 -29.96
C PHE A 491 -23.72 10.68 -29.54
N GLY A 492 -23.05 9.60 -29.14
CA GLY A 492 -21.66 9.62 -28.65
C GLY A 492 -21.50 10.03 -27.19
N TRP A 493 -22.51 10.66 -26.60
CA TRP A 493 -22.50 11.11 -25.21
C TRP A 493 -23.20 10.14 -24.28
N SER A 494 -22.65 10.03 -23.08
CA SER A 494 -23.12 9.22 -21.96
C SER A 494 -23.04 10.01 -20.67
N HIS A 495 -23.54 9.44 -19.57
CA HIS A 495 -23.43 10.07 -18.26
C HIS A 495 -23.22 9.03 -17.16
N SER A 496 -22.67 9.46 -16.03
CA SER A 496 -22.32 8.67 -14.83
C SER A 496 -23.38 7.67 -14.30
N LEU A 497 -24.66 7.80 -14.68
CA LEU A 497 -25.76 6.90 -14.28
C LEU A 497 -26.19 5.94 -15.41
N ALA A 498 -25.53 5.97 -16.58
CA ALA A 498 -25.91 5.22 -17.78
C ALA A 498 -25.47 3.74 -17.76
N HIS A 499 -25.22 3.17 -16.58
CA HIS A 499 -24.88 1.75 -16.44
C HIS A 499 -26.10 0.85 -16.71
N ARG A 500 -25.86 -0.30 -17.34
CA ARG A 500 -26.89 -1.33 -17.60
C ARG A 500 -26.28 -2.73 -17.68
N LEU A 501 -27.11 -3.76 -17.47
CA LEU A 501 -26.74 -5.15 -17.75
C LEU A 501 -27.60 -5.69 -18.89
N GLU A 502 -26.95 -6.39 -19.82
CA GLU A 502 -27.56 -7.13 -20.91
C GLU A 502 -27.38 -8.62 -20.63
N VAL A 503 -28.46 -9.35 -20.35
CA VAL A 503 -28.42 -10.79 -20.07
C VAL A 503 -28.67 -11.57 -21.36
N ASP A 504 -27.74 -12.45 -21.71
CA ASP A 504 -27.82 -13.34 -22.87
C ASP A 504 -27.52 -14.79 -22.45
N GLY A 505 -28.58 -15.57 -22.27
CA GLY A 505 -28.51 -16.97 -21.85
C GLY A 505 -27.76 -17.15 -20.52
N ALA A 506 -26.60 -17.79 -20.58
CA ALA A 506 -25.74 -18.05 -19.42
C ALA A 506 -24.67 -16.96 -19.17
N SER A 507 -24.72 -15.84 -19.89
CA SER A 507 -23.78 -14.73 -19.75
C SER A 507 -24.48 -13.40 -19.53
N VAL A 508 -23.79 -12.48 -18.86
CA VAL A 508 -24.24 -11.11 -18.63
C VAL A 508 -23.15 -10.15 -19.08
N VAL A 509 -23.54 -9.13 -19.84
CA VAL A 509 -22.66 -8.06 -20.31
C VAL A 509 -22.99 -6.82 -19.52
N TRP A 510 -22.02 -6.33 -18.76
CA TRP A 510 -22.08 -5.02 -18.15
C TRP A 510 -21.68 -3.97 -19.17
N VAL A 511 -22.58 -3.03 -19.43
CA VAL A 511 -22.26 -1.81 -20.16
C VAL A 511 -22.15 -0.67 -19.15
N ASP A 512 -20.94 -0.16 -19.00
CA ASP A 512 -20.66 0.91 -18.02
C ASP A 512 -21.08 2.29 -18.53
N HIS A 513 -20.90 3.32 -17.70
CA HIS A 513 -21.23 4.70 -18.05
C HIS A 513 -20.36 5.27 -19.17
N GLU A 514 -19.27 4.61 -19.57
CA GLU A 514 -18.43 5.00 -20.71
C GLU A 514 -18.81 4.23 -22.00
N ASN A 515 -19.89 3.45 -21.97
CA ASN A 515 -20.30 2.49 -23.00
C ASN A 515 -19.32 1.33 -23.24
N ARG A 516 -18.38 1.05 -22.33
CA ARG A 516 -17.53 -0.14 -22.42
C ARG A 516 -18.31 -1.37 -22.04
N ARG A 517 -18.01 -2.50 -22.67
CA ARG A 517 -18.69 -3.78 -22.49
C ARG A 517 -17.75 -4.77 -21.82
N THR A 518 -18.11 -5.22 -20.63
CA THR A 518 -17.40 -6.28 -19.89
C THR A 518 -18.32 -7.48 -19.75
N ARG A 519 -17.86 -8.66 -20.18
CA ARG A 519 -18.64 -9.89 -20.14
C ARG A 519 -18.32 -10.69 -18.88
N PHE A 520 -19.35 -11.24 -18.27
CA PHE A 520 -19.26 -12.19 -17.17
C PHE A 520 -20.15 -13.42 -17.46
N PRO A 521 -19.80 -14.60 -16.94
CA PRO A 521 -20.78 -15.66 -16.70
C PRO A 521 -21.88 -15.16 -15.76
N LEU A 522 -23.10 -15.69 -15.89
CA LEU A 522 -24.20 -15.31 -15.02
C LEU A 522 -23.95 -15.84 -13.58
N PRO A 523 -23.93 -14.99 -12.55
CA PRO A 523 -23.78 -15.43 -11.16
C PRO A 523 -24.88 -16.38 -10.72
N SER A 524 -24.55 -17.32 -9.85
CA SER A 524 -25.49 -18.29 -9.29
C SER A 524 -25.24 -18.51 -7.80
N VAL A 525 -26.11 -19.25 -7.12
CA VAL A 525 -25.87 -19.65 -5.71
C VAL A 525 -24.58 -20.47 -5.57
N GLU A 526 -24.17 -21.18 -6.62
CA GLU A 526 -22.92 -21.96 -6.66
C GLU A 526 -21.69 -21.08 -6.95
N ARG A 527 -21.88 -19.95 -7.65
CA ARG A 527 -20.85 -18.98 -8.02
C ARG A 527 -21.34 -17.57 -7.76
N PRO A 528 -21.42 -17.16 -6.48
CA PRO A 528 -22.05 -15.90 -6.10
C PRO A 528 -21.18 -14.68 -6.42
N GLU A 529 -19.87 -14.86 -6.66
CA GLU A 529 -18.91 -13.82 -6.99
C GLU A 529 -18.04 -14.28 -8.16
N ILE A 530 -17.93 -13.44 -9.20
CA ILE A 530 -17.09 -13.71 -10.36
C ILE A 530 -16.28 -12.46 -10.68
N HIS A 531 -14.97 -12.59 -10.74
CA HIS A 531 -14.05 -11.52 -11.09
C HIS A 531 -13.77 -11.50 -12.60
N ASN A 532 -13.29 -10.35 -13.06
CA ASN A 532 -12.61 -10.19 -14.33
C ASN A 532 -11.35 -9.35 -14.07
N SER A 533 -10.20 -10.03 -13.97
CA SER A 533 -8.93 -9.41 -13.60
C SER A 533 -8.44 -8.35 -14.60
N LEU A 534 -8.59 -8.60 -15.91
CA LEU A 534 -8.19 -7.66 -16.97
C LEU A 534 -9.03 -6.39 -16.96
N SER A 535 -10.36 -6.53 -16.85
CA SER A 535 -11.28 -5.39 -16.77
C SER A 535 -11.34 -4.75 -15.38
N ARG A 536 -10.73 -5.38 -14.36
CA ARG A 536 -10.73 -4.95 -12.94
C ARG A 536 -12.15 -4.70 -12.43
N ALA A 537 -13.03 -5.63 -12.73
CA ALA A 537 -14.43 -5.59 -12.34
C ALA A 537 -14.82 -6.93 -11.72
N ALA A 538 -15.86 -6.92 -10.89
CA ALA A 538 -16.44 -8.12 -10.32
C ALA A 538 -17.96 -8.01 -10.35
N ILE A 539 -18.63 -9.14 -10.52
CA ILE A 539 -20.07 -9.25 -10.45
C ILE A 539 -20.47 -10.20 -9.32
N PHE A 540 -21.50 -9.82 -8.58
CA PHE A 540 -22.00 -10.55 -7.43
C PHE A 540 -23.50 -10.81 -7.57
N LEU A 541 -23.95 -11.93 -7.01
CA LEU A 541 -25.36 -12.20 -6.74
C LEU A 541 -25.78 -11.40 -5.49
N GLY A 542 -26.77 -10.53 -5.61
CA GLY A 542 -27.28 -9.72 -4.49
C GLY A 542 -28.17 -10.50 -3.53
N ASP A 543 -28.47 -9.89 -2.38
CA ASP A 543 -29.33 -10.49 -1.33
C ASP A 543 -30.81 -10.51 -1.73
N GLU A 544 -31.20 -9.62 -2.64
CA GLU A 544 -32.57 -9.49 -3.10
C GLU A 544 -32.83 -10.35 -4.36
N PRO A 545 -34.07 -10.85 -4.56
CA PRO A 545 -34.38 -11.66 -5.73
C PRO A 545 -34.05 -10.93 -7.03
N GLU A 546 -33.30 -11.61 -7.92
CA GLU A 546 -32.85 -11.08 -9.22
C GLU A 546 -31.92 -9.85 -9.16
N GLU A 547 -31.38 -9.52 -7.98
CA GLU A 547 -30.38 -8.47 -7.85
C GLU A 547 -29.00 -8.95 -8.30
N LEU A 548 -28.38 -8.17 -9.19
CA LEU A 548 -26.98 -8.33 -9.58
C LEU A 548 -26.22 -7.09 -9.17
N ILE A 549 -25.04 -7.26 -8.58
CA ILE A 549 -24.21 -6.16 -8.11
C ILE A 549 -22.92 -6.18 -8.94
N VAL A 550 -22.50 -5.04 -9.48
CA VAL A 550 -21.20 -4.90 -10.14
C VAL A 550 -20.32 -3.96 -9.33
N ALA A 551 -19.05 -4.31 -9.15
CA ALA A 551 -18.05 -3.43 -8.55
C ALA A 551 -16.83 -3.28 -9.47
N LEU A 552 -16.22 -2.10 -9.44
CA LEU A 552 -14.91 -1.84 -10.04
C LEU A 552 -13.84 -1.91 -8.95
N ALA A 553 -12.70 -2.54 -9.25
CA ALA A 553 -11.59 -2.61 -8.31
C ALA A 553 -10.94 -1.21 -8.14
N GLY A 554 -10.80 -0.80 -6.88
CA GLY A 554 -10.17 0.46 -6.47
C GLY A 554 -10.33 0.69 -4.96
N ASP A 555 -9.61 1.67 -4.42
CA ASP A 555 -9.54 1.93 -2.98
C ASP A 555 -10.88 2.39 -2.36
N ALA A 556 -11.79 2.91 -3.18
CA ALA A 556 -13.16 3.30 -2.80
C ALA A 556 -14.17 2.63 -3.75
N ALA A 557 -14.23 1.30 -3.71
CA ALA A 557 -15.10 0.52 -4.58
C ALA A 557 -16.58 0.94 -4.41
N ARG A 558 -17.21 1.32 -5.52
CA ARG A 558 -18.66 1.54 -5.61
C ARG A 558 -19.33 0.25 -6.09
N PHE A 559 -20.45 -0.07 -5.46
CA PHE A 559 -21.29 -1.21 -5.80
C PHE A 559 -22.52 -0.72 -6.55
N TYR A 560 -22.65 -1.13 -7.81
CA TYR A 560 -23.75 -0.77 -8.70
C TYR A 560 -24.80 -1.87 -8.66
N HIS A 561 -26.00 -1.55 -8.19
CA HIS A 561 -27.09 -2.52 -7.99
C HIS A 561 -28.05 -2.53 -9.16
N PHE A 562 -28.27 -3.71 -9.75
CA PHE A 562 -29.13 -3.90 -10.91
C PHE A 562 -30.29 -4.83 -10.61
N ARG A 563 -31.47 -4.51 -11.15
CA ARG A 563 -32.62 -5.42 -11.23
C ARG A 563 -33.19 -5.36 -12.64
N ALA A 564 -33.52 -6.53 -13.22
CA ALA A 564 -33.97 -6.63 -14.61
C ALA A 564 -33.07 -5.84 -15.61
N GLY A 565 -31.75 -5.85 -15.38
CA GLY A 565 -30.78 -5.14 -16.21
C GLY A 565 -30.66 -3.63 -16.00
N ARG A 566 -31.43 -3.04 -15.09
CA ARG A 566 -31.46 -1.60 -14.82
C ARG A 566 -30.77 -1.24 -13.51
N LEU A 567 -29.96 -0.16 -13.53
CA LEU A 567 -29.39 0.40 -12.31
C LEU A 567 -30.50 0.95 -11.39
N THR A 568 -30.47 0.54 -10.13
CA THR A 568 -31.47 0.88 -9.09
C THR A 568 -30.86 1.58 -7.88
N ALA A 569 -29.59 1.31 -7.57
CA ALA A 569 -28.88 1.96 -6.48
C ALA A 569 -27.35 1.91 -6.70
N VAL A 570 -26.64 2.78 -6.00
CA VAL A 570 -25.19 2.73 -5.85
C VAL A 570 -24.88 2.72 -4.36
N SER A 571 -24.01 1.82 -3.89
CA SER A 571 -23.57 1.81 -2.48
C SER A 571 -22.06 1.70 -2.33
N ASP A 572 -21.60 1.86 -1.09
CA ASP A 572 -20.25 1.57 -0.65
C ASP A 572 -20.20 0.30 0.23
N ALA A 573 -19.02 -0.03 0.77
CA ALA A 573 -18.81 -1.17 1.64
C ALA A 573 -19.52 -1.07 3.01
N TYR A 574 -19.94 0.14 3.41
CA TYR A 574 -20.70 0.40 4.63
C TYR A 574 -22.22 0.31 4.41
N GLY A 575 -22.66 0.09 3.17
CA GLY A 575 -24.06 0.08 2.81
C GLY A 575 -24.69 1.48 2.74
N ASN A 576 -23.88 2.55 2.77
CA ASN A 576 -24.38 3.89 2.45
C ASN A 576 -24.85 3.85 0.99
N ARG A 577 -26.10 4.24 0.73
CA ARG A 577 -26.76 3.93 -0.55
C ARG A 577 -27.43 5.14 -1.16
N LEU A 578 -27.06 5.43 -2.41
CA LEU A 578 -27.78 6.32 -3.31
C LEU A 578 -28.89 5.54 -4.00
N ARG A 579 -30.12 6.08 -3.98
CA ARG A 579 -31.30 5.43 -4.55
C ARG A 579 -31.70 6.11 -5.85
N ILE A 580 -32.02 5.29 -6.85
CA ILE A 580 -32.45 5.78 -8.16
C ILE A 580 -33.95 5.57 -8.30
N THR A 581 -34.70 6.63 -8.61
CA THR A 581 -36.10 6.52 -9.05
C THR A 581 -36.19 6.76 -10.55
N ARG A 582 -37.17 6.12 -11.18
CA ARG A 582 -37.41 6.21 -12.62
C ARG A 582 -38.80 6.75 -12.92
N ASP A 583 -38.92 7.42 -14.04
CA ASP A 583 -40.20 7.93 -14.52
C ASP A 583 -41.05 6.82 -15.19
N ARG A 584 -42.23 7.18 -15.70
CA ARG A 584 -43.14 6.24 -16.37
C ARG A 584 -42.60 5.67 -17.69
N LEU A 585 -41.54 6.25 -18.23
CA LEU A 585 -40.85 5.78 -19.44
C LEU A 585 -39.58 5.00 -19.10
N ASP A 586 -39.41 4.61 -17.83
CA ASP A 586 -38.27 3.84 -17.31
C ASP A 586 -36.91 4.56 -17.40
N ARG A 587 -36.92 5.90 -17.44
CA ARG A 587 -35.71 6.74 -17.44
C ARG A 587 -35.35 7.17 -16.03
N VAL A 588 -34.08 7.38 -15.76
CA VAL A 588 -33.62 7.87 -14.45
C VAL A 588 -34.19 9.25 -14.19
N GLU A 589 -35.07 9.38 -13.20
CA GLU A 589 -35.68 10.66 -12.82
C GLU A 589 -34.88 11.33 -11.70
N ARG A 590 -34.46 10.55 -10.70
CA ARG A 590 -33.84 11.09 -9.49
C ARG A 590 -32.75 10.18 -8.94
N LEU A 591 -31.69 10.79 -8.41
CA LEU A 591 -30.69 10.16 -7.56
C LEU A 591 -30.77 10.79 -6.15
N ASP A 592 -31.25 10.03 -5.16
CA ASP A 592 -31.45 10.47 -3.78
C ASP A 592 -30.35 9.91 -2.86
N ASN A 593 -29.75 10.77 -2.03
CA ASN A 593 -28.73 10.36 -1.06
C ASN A 593 -29.28 9.84 0.27
N GLY A 594 -30.60 9.86 0.47
CA GLY A 594 -31.26 9.41 1.69
C GLY A 594 -31.16 10.38 2.87
N ALA A 595 -30.45 11.50 2.71
CA ALA A 595 -30.25 12.56 3.69
C ALA A 595 -30.89 13.90 3.23
N GLY A 596 -31.95 13.81 2.41
CA GLY A 596 -32.73 14.96 1.96
C GLY A 596 -32.03 15.81 0.90
N ARG A 597 -31.11 15.24 0.13
CA ARG A 597 -30.54 15.82 -1.10
C ARG A 597 -30.73 14.87 -2.28
N SER A 598 -30.98 15.42 -3.45
CA SER A 598 -31.07 14.61 -4.67
C SER A 598 -30.69 15.38 -5.91
N LEU A 599 -30.22 14.68 -6.94
CA LEU A 599 -30.19 15.20 -8.31
C LEU A 599 -31.49 14.81 -9.01
N LEU A 600 -32.16 15.77 -9.63
CA LEU A 600 -33.30 15.55 -10.53
C LEU A 600 -32.82 15.70 -11.97
N LEU A 601 -33.09 14.69 -12.78
CA LEU A 601 -32.80 14.68 -14.21
C LEU A 601 -34.07 15.07 -14.98
N ARG A 602 -34.05 16.22 -15.66
CA ARG A 602 -35.20 16.73 -16.42
C ARG A 602 -35.06 16.41 -17.89
N TYR A 603 -36.11 15.84 -18.48
CA TYR A 603 -36.09 15.42 -19.87
C TYR A 603 -37.11 16.15 -20.74
N GLU A 604 -36.75 16.33 -22.01
CA GLU A 604 -37.68 16.62 -23.09
C GLU A 604 -37.71 15.42 -24.05
N ARG A 605 -38.88 14.78 -24.19
CA ARG A 605 -39.09 13.52 -24.92
C ARG A 605 -38.20 12.38 -24.44
N ALA A 606 -37.00 12.21 -25.00
CA ALA A 606 -36.01 11.20 -24.62
C ALA A 606 -34.70 11.80 -24.09
N HIS A 607 -34.48 13.11 -24.29
CA HIS A 607 -33.19 13.75 -24.02
C HIS A 607 -33.17 14.48 -22.68
N LEU A 608 -32.09 14.33 -21.93
CA LEU A 608 -31.80 15.03 -20.70
C LEU A 608 -31.48 16.49 -21.05
N ILE A 609 -32.33 17.42 -20.63
CA ILE A 609 -32.18 18.85 -20.91
C ILE A 609 -31.60 19.62 -19.72
N ALA A 610 -31.61 19.05 -18.52
CA ALA A 610 -31.00 19.66 -17.33
C ALA A 610 -30.83 18.69 -16.16
N VAL A 611 -29.88 19.02 -15.29
CA VAL A 611 -29.68 18.40 -13.98
C VAL A 611 -29.92 19.45 -12.90
N ASP A 612 -30.89 19.22 -12.03
CA ASP A 612 -31.24 20.11 -10.93
C ASP A 612 -30.78 19.51 -9.59
N TYR A 613 -30.14 20.32 -8.75
CA TYR A 613 -29.89 19.99 -7.36
C TYR A 613 -31.14 20.28 -6.53
N GLN A 614 -31.66 19.28 -5.83
CA GLN A 614 -32.87 19.37 -5.02
C GLN A 614 -32.62 19.06 -3.55
N VAL A 615 -33.44 19.69 -2.72
CA VAL A 615 -33.45 19.58 -1.27
C VAL A 615 -34.85 19.18 -0.81
N TRP A 616 -34.94 18.27 0.16
CA TRP A 616 -36.21 17.91 0.77
C TRP A 616 -36.59 18.92 1.86
N ARG A 617 -37.65 19.71 1.64
CA ARG A 617 -38.17 20.70 2.60
C ARG A 617 -39.70 20.78 2.52
N ASP A 618 -40.37 21.02 3.64
CA ASP A 618 -41.84 21.12 3.73
C ASP A 618 -42.55 19.89 3.13
N ALA A 619 -42.02 18.69 3.38
CA ALA A 619 -42.51 17.41 2.85
C ALA A 619 -42.57 17.32 1.30
N ALA A 620 -41.75 18.11 0.60
CA ALA A 620 -41.61 18.04 -0.84
C ALA A 620 -40.16 18.29 -1.29
N TRP A 621 -39.82 17.79 -2.47
CA TRP A 621 -38.56 18.14 -3.13
C TRP A 621 -38.67 19.52 -3.76
N ARG A 622 -37.68 20.38 -3.50
CA ARG A 622 -37.56 21.71 -4.12
C ARG A 622 -36.23 21.82 -4.85
N THR A 623 -36.24 22.34 -6.07
CA THR A 623 -35.02 22.68 -6.80
C THR A 623 -34.37 23.89 -6.14
N GLU A 624 -33.14 23.73 -5.67
CA GLU A 624 -32.31 24.82 -5.17
C GLU A 624 -31.56 25.48 -6.32
N GLN A 625 -31.04 24.70 -7.26
CA GLN A 625 -30.24 25.19 -8.37
C GLN A 625 -30.26 24.23 -9.56
N THR A 626 -30.31 24.75 -10.78
CA THR A 626 -29.97 23.98 -11.99
C THR A 626 -28.45 23.95 -12.12
N LEU A 627 -27.84 22.76 -12.02
CA LEU A 627 -26.39 22.58 -12.08
C LEU A 627 -25.87 22.70 -13.51
N ALA A 628 -26.56 22.04 -14.44
CA ALA A 628 -26.25 22.07 -15.86
C ALA A 628 -27.52 22.00 -16.72
N SER A 629 -27.45 22.56 -17.92
CA SER A 629 -28.50 22.50 -18.95
C SER A 629 -27.91 22.17 -20.31
N TYR A 630 -28.68 21.46 -21.13
CA TYR A 630 -28.24 20.89 -22.40
C TYR A 630 -29.18 21.28 -23.54
N ARG A 631 -28.61 21.54 -24.73
CA ARG A 631 -29.37 21.82 -25.96
C ARG A 631 -28.98 20.86 -27.06
N PHE A 632 -30.00 20.44 -27.82
CA PHE A 632 -29.86 19.48 -28.90
C PHE A 632 -30.27 20.09 -30.24
N ASP A 633 -29.70 19.58 -31.33
CA ASP A 633 -30.18 19.87 -32.67
C ASP A 633 -31.33 18.93 -33.10
N ALA A 634 -31.85 19.14 -34.31
CA ALA A 634 -32.93 18.32 -34.88
C ALA A 634 -32.51 16.86 -35.18
N ARG A 635 -31.20 16.57 -35.16
CA ARG A 635 -30.60 15.24 -35.33
C ARG A 635 -30.20 14.61 -34.00
N HIS A 636 -30.65 15.17 -32.88
CA HIS A 636 -30.41 14.64 -31.53
C HIS A 636 -28.94 14.62 -31.13
N ARG A 637 -28.14 15.58 -31.63
CA ARG A 637 -26.74 15.80 -31.19
C ARG A 637 -26.71 16.88 -30.11
N LEU A 638 -25.89 16.68 -29.07
CA LEU A 638 -25.66 17.69 -28.03
C LEU A 638 -24.83 18.83 -28.61
N ILE A 639 -25.39 20.03 -28.74
CA ILE A 639 -24.72 21.18 -29.36
C ILE A 639 -24.31 22.25 -28.36
N GLU A 640 -24.93 22.29 -27.17
CA GLU A 640 -24.55 23.20 -26.09
C GLU A 640 -24.73 22.54 -24.73
N ALA A 641 -23.81 22.84 -23.81
CA ALA A 641 -23.95 22.55 -22.40
C ALA A 641 -23.54 23.77 -21.57
N SER A 642 -24.44 24.23 -20.70
CA SER A 642 -24.23 25.42 -19.87
C SER A 642 -24.24 25.04 -18.39
N ASN A 643 -23.31 25.60 -17.62
CA ASN A 643 -23.29 25.45 -16.16
C ASN A 643 -24.22 26.46 -15.47
N ALA A 644 -24.28 26.41 -14.14
CA ALA A 644 -25.19 27.23 -13.34
C ALA A 644 -24.98 28.75 -13.41
N VAL A 645 -23.80 29.22 -13.86
CA VAL A 645 -23.53 30.66 -14.08
C VAL A 645 -23.67 31.08 -15.55
N GLY A 646 -24.05 30.15 -16.44
CA GLY A 646 -24.29 30.40 -17.87
C GLY A 646 -23.06 30.26 -18.77
N GLU A 647 -21.92 29.84 -18.22
CA GLU A 647 -20.74 29.49 -19.03
C GLU A 647 -21.07 28.27 -19.88
N THR A 648 -20.88 28.37 -21.20
CA THR A 648 -21.44 27.43 -22.18
C THR A 648 -20.37 26.85 -23.09
N GLU A 649 -20.27 25.51 -23.15
CA GLU A 649 -19.51 24.82 -24.19
C GLU A 649 -20.38 24.50 -25.41
N ARG A 650 -19.78 24.48 -26.59
CA ARG A 650 -20.46 24.20 -27.88
C ARG A 650 -19.76 23.08 -28.63
N TYR A 651 -20.53 22.30 -29.38
CA TYR A 651 -20.03 21.14 -30.12
C TYR A 651 -20.58 21.07 -31.54
N ASP A 652 -19.71 20.76 -32.49
CA ASP A 652 -20.07 20.47 -33.88
C ASP A 652 -19.62 19.06 -34.27
N TYR A 653 -20.33 18.46 -35.22
CA TYR A 653 -20.18 17.06 -35.59
C TYR A 653 -20.34 16.86 -37.09
N ASP A 654 -19.81 15.73 -37.57
CA ASP A 654 -20.07 15.23 -38.91
C ASP A 654 -21.49 14.61 -39.04
N ASP A 655 -21.77 14.04 -40.22
CA ASP A 655 -23.04 13.38 -40.51
C ASP A 655 -23.25 12.04 -39.80
N GLN A 656 -22.20 11.48 -39.18
CA GLN A 656 -22.24 10.24 -38.40
C GLN A 656 -22.06 10.48 -36.90
N HIS A 657 -22.27 11.73 -36.46
CA HIS A 657 -22.23 12.16 -35.06
C HIS A 657 -20.84 12.11 -34.42
N VAL A 658 -19.76 12.06 -35.21
CA VAL A 658 -18.39 12.19 -34.72
C VAL A 658 -18.05 13.66 -34.54
N ILE A 659 -17.54 14.02 -33.36
CA ILE A 659 -17.18 15.40 -33.00
C ILE A 659 -16.10 15.96 -33.95
N LEU A 660 -16.33 17.17 -34.45
CA LEU A 660 -15.42 17.91 -35.32
C LEU A 660 -14.85 19.14 -34.63
N GLN A 661 -15.64 19.76 -33.75
CA GLN A 661 -15.24 20.94 -33.00
C GLN A 661 -15.83 20.92 -31.59
N ARG A 662 -15.04 21.41 -30.63
CA ARG A 662 -15.47 21.74 -29.26
C ARG A 662 -15.01 23.15 -28.97
N GLN A 663 -15.95 24.04 -28.70
CA GLN A 663 -15.66 25.38 -28.22
C GLN A 663 -15.89 25.44 -26.71
N LEU A 664 -14.87 25.83 -25.96
CA LEU A 664 -14.97 26.07 -24.52
C LEU A 664 -15.68 27.39 -24.23
N ALA A 665 -16.21 27.51 -23.01
CA ALA A 665 -16.90 28.72 -22.58
C ALA A 665 -16.04 29.99 -22.61
N GLY A 666 -14.71 29.86 -22.51
CA GLY A 666 -13.77 30.98 -22.60
C GLY A 666 -13.31 31.34 -24.01
N GLY A 667 -13.77 30.64 -25.07
CA GLY A 667 -13.52 31.00 -26.47
C GLY A 667 -12.71 29.98 -27.28
N ALA A 668 -11.76 29.28 -26.65
CA ALA A 668 -10.91 28.29 -27.34
C ALA A 668 -11.74 27.23 -28.03
N SER A 669 -11.37 26.97 -29.28
CA SER A 669 -11.92 25.86 -30.05
C SER A 669 -10.86 24.79 -30.28
N PHE A 670 -11.26 23.54 -30.10
CA PHE A 670 -10.48 22.35 -30.42
C PHE A 670 -11.14 21.65 -31.60
N PHE A 671 -10.33 21.07 -32.48
CA PHE A 671 -10.77 20.50 -33.74
C PHE A 671 -10.10 19.16 -33.99
N TRP A 672 -10.83 18.25 -34.63
CA TRP A 672 -10.36 16.89 -34.93
C TRP A 672 -10.47 16.56 -36.40
N GLU A 673 -9.51 15.77 -36.88
CA GLU A 673 -9.55 15.09 -38.17
C GLU A 673 -9.51 13.58 -37.97
N TRP A 674 -10.36 12.87 -38.71
CA TRP A 674 -10.61 11.44 -38.55
C TRP A 674 -10.30 10.67 -39.83
N GLU A 675 -9.56 9.55 -39.73
CA GLU A 675 -9.24 8.71 -40.89
C GLU A 675 -10.45 7.85 -41.36
N ARG A 676 -11.34 7.52 -40.42
CA ARG A 676 -12.48 6.63 -40.58
C ARG A 676 -13.76 7.34 -40.10
N ALA A 677 -14.92 6.71 -40.27
CA ALA A 677 -16.21 7.32 -39.97
C ALA A 677 -17.00 6.54 -38.90
N GLY A 678 -17.93 7.22 -38.24
CA GLY A 678 -18.84 6.65 -37.24
C GLY A 678 -18.08 6.05 -36.06
N LYS A 679 -18.54 4.91 -35.54
CA LYS A 679 -17.88 4.25 -34.40
C LYS A 679 -16.43 3.80 -34.66
N ALA A 680 -16.02 3.70 -35.91
CA ALA A 680 -14.67 3.31 -36.28
C ALA A 680 -13.71 4.51 -36.40
N ALA A 681 -14.19 5.74 -36.16
CA ALA A 681 -13.40 6.96 -36.28
C ALA A 681 -12.14 6.92 -35.39
N ARG A 682 -11.00 7.17 -36.02
CA ARG A 682 -9.67 7.19 -35.40
C ARG A 682 -8.99 8.52 -35.69
N CYS A 683 -8.62 9.25 -34.64
CA CYS A 683 -8.05 10.59 -34.73
C CYS A 683 -6.68 10.56 -35.41
N VAL A 684 -6.48 11.40 -36.42
CA VAL A 684 -5.20 11.58 -37.14
C VAL A 684 -4.61 12.98 -36.98
N ARG A 685 -5.43 13.95 -36.54
CA ARG A 685 -4.98 15.30 -36.20
C ARG A 685 -5.89 15.92 -35.15
N HIS A 686 -5.29 16.62 -34.20
CA HIS A 686 -5.99 17.39 -33.18
C HIS A 686 -5.31 18.76 -33.03
N TRP A 687 -6.05 19.85 -33.22
CA TRP A 687 -5.51 21.20 -33.16
C TRP A 687 -6.47 22.17 -32.47
N ALA A 688 -5.95 23.31 -32.01
CA ALA A 688 -6.75 24.35 -31.37
C ALA A 688 -6.87 25.64 -32.20
N SER A 689 -7.67 26.60 -31.74
CA SER A 689 -7.79 27.94 -32.35
C SER A 689 -6.49 28.76 -32.23
N PHE A 690 -5.59 28.37 -31.33
CA PHE A 690 -4.26 28.96 -31.15
C PHE A 690 -3.17 28.07 -31.76
N SER A 691 -2.12 28.70 -32.30
CA SER A 691 -1.12 28.06 -33.17
C SER A 691 -0.17 27.09 -32.47
N GLN A 692 -0.02 27.19 -31.14
CA GLN A 692 0.90 26.37 -30.37
C GLN A 692 0.47 24.90 -30.28
N MET A 693 -0.79 24.59 -30.62
CA MET A 693 -1.32 23.23 -30.55
C MET A 693 -1.83 22.75 -31.90
N ASP A 694 -1.03 21.89 -32.54
CA ASP A 694 -1.37 21.10 -33.73
C ASP A 694 -0.60 19.78 -33.64
N THR A 695 -1.31 18.71 -33.29
CA THR A 695 -0.76 17.37 -33.07
C THR A 695 -1.26 16.43 -34.14
N ARG A 696 -0.36 15.63 -34.72
CA ARG A 696 -0.69 14.62 -35.74
C ARG A 696 -0.35 13.22 -35.25
N TYR A 697 -1.19 12.25 -35.61
CA TYR A 697 -1.08 10.86 -35.18
C TYR A 697 -0.89 9.95 -36.39
N VAL A 698 0.18 9.16 -36.38
CA VAL A 698 0.48 8.15 -37.42
C VAL A 698 0.38 6.77 -36.79
N TRP A 699 -0.57 5.97 -37.30
CA TRP A 699 -0.90 4.64 -36.77
C TRP A 699 -0.37 3.54 -37.69
N ASP A 700 0.31 2.52 -37.14
CA ASP A 700 0.90 1.45 -37.96
C ASP A 700 0.10 0.14 -38.02
N GLY A 701 -1.04 0.08 -37.31
CA GLY A 701 -1.94 -1.08 -37.30
C GLY A 701 -1.49 -2.23 -36.39
N ALA A 702 -0.31 -2.15 -35.78
CA ALA A 702 0.25 -3.15 -34.86
C ALA A 702 0.28 -2.64 -33.39
N GLY A 703 -0.66 -1.76 -33.03
CA GLY A 703 -0.76 -1.19 -31.68
C GLY A 703 0.22 -0.04 -31.40
N ARG A 704 0.93 0.47 -32.42
CA ARG A 704 1.83 1.61 -32.28
C ARG A 704 1.24 2.89 -32.91
N VAL A 705 1.50 3.99 -32.21
CA VAL A 705 1.21 5.35 -32.67
C VAL A 705 2.47 6.22 -32.52
N THR A 706 2.77 6.98 -33.56
CA THR A 706 3.75 8.07 -33.52
C THR A 706 2.99 9.39 -33.48
N VAL A 707 3.30 10.21 -32.49
CA VAL A 707 2.75 11.54 -32.28
C VAL A 707 3.76 12.56 -32.82
N HIS A 708 3.32 13.46 -33.70
CA HIS A 708 4.13 14.57 -34.20
C HIS A 708 3.56 15.89 -33.70
N TYR A 709 4.40 16.71 -33.09
CA TYR A 709 4.04 18.03 -32.58
C TYR A 709 4.37 19.15 -33.58
N VAL A 710 3.81 20.35 -33.33
CA VAL A 710 4.00 21.54 -34.18
C VAL A 710 5.45 22.02 -34.25
N ASP A 711 6.25 21.74 -33.22
CA ASP A 711 7.68 22.07 -33.17
C ASP A 711 8.59 21.05 -33.90
N GLY A 712 7.99 20.00 -34.48
CA GLY A 712 8.69 18.94 -35.21
C GLY A 712 9.23 17.82 -34.33
N THR A 713 9.01 17.87 -33.01
CA THR A 713 9.35 16.76 -32.11
C THR A 713 8.36 15.61 -32.25
N GLU A 714 8.77 14.40 -31.88
CA GLU A 714 7.93 13.21 -31.98
C GLU A 714 8.03 12.30 -30.76
N GLU A 715 6.94 11.61 -30.45
CA GLU A 715 6.87 10.57 -29.42
C GLU A 715 6.28 9.29 -30.01
N THR A 716 6.66 8.14 -29.48
CA THR A 716 6.11 6.84 -29.91
C THR A 716 5.52 6.09 -28.71
N TYR A 717 4.32 5.57 -28.89
CA TYR A 717 3.65 4.70 -27.94
C TYR A 717 3.36 3.35 -28.60
N VAL A 718 3.60 2.25 -27.88
CA VAL A 718 3.32 0.89 -28.34
C VAL A 718 2.49 0.18 -27.28
N HIS A 719 1.38 -0.38 -27.71
CA HIS A 719 0.44 -1.11 -26.87
C HIS A 719 0.34 -2.58 -27.30
N ASP A 720 -0.04 -3.44 -26.36
CA ASP A 720 -0.42 -4.82 -26.68
C ASP A 720 -1.88 -4.91 -27.16
N ASP A 721 -2.30 -6.13 -27.51
CA ASP A 721 -3.65 -6.48 -27.97
C ASP A 721 -4.75 -6.29 -26.90
N THR A 722 -4.35 -6.17 -25.64
CA THR A 722 -5.23 -5.88 -24.49
C THR A 722 -5.22 -4.40 -24.09
N ALA A 723 -4.73 -3.50 -24.96
CA ALA A 723 -4.71 -2.05 -24.76
C ALA A 723 -3.78 -1.54 -23.65
N ARG A 724 -2.75 -2.30 -23.27
CA ARG A 724 -1.77 -1.88 -22.24
C ARG A 724 -0.51 -1.31 -22.89
N LEU A 725 0.01 -0.21 -22.34
CA LEU A 725 1.25 0.43 -22.82
C LEU A 725 2.46 -0.44 -22.45
N VAL A 726 3.17 -0.97 -23.46
CA VAL A 726 4.35 -1.83 -23.28
C VAL A 726 5.67 -1.11 -23.57
N ARG A 727 5.63 -0.03 -24.37
CA ARG A 727 6.82 0.76 -24.72
C ARG A 727 6.45 2.20 -25.04
N GLN A 728 7.23 3.14 -24.49
CA GLN A 728 7.13 4.56 -24.76
C GLN A 728 8.50 5.11 -25.13
N VAL A 729 8.56 5.93 -26.17
CA VAL A 729 9.75 6.71 -26.55
C VAL A 729 9.39 8.18 -26.48
N SER A 730 10.07 8.91 -25.60
CA SER A 730 9.92 10.35 -25.39
C SER A 730 10.57 11.17 -26.51
N ALA A 731 10.26 12.47 -26.57
CA ALA A 731 10.78 13.40 -27.58
C ALA A 731 12.31 13.57 -27.58
N ASP A 732 12.99 13.22 -26.49
CA ASP A 732 14.46 13.19 -26.37
C ASP A 732 15.09 11.82 -26.68
N GLY A 733 14.27 10.84 -27.07
CA GLY A 733 14.67 9.47 -27.34
C GLY A 733 14.83 8.59 -26.09
N GLY A 734 14.43 9.06 -24.90
CA GLY A 734 14.31 8.21 -23.71
C GLY A 734 13.29 7.10 -23.92
N GLU A 735 13.66 5.85 -23.61
CA GLU A 735 12.83 4.67 -23.87
C GLU A 735 12.41 3.98 -22.57
N GLN A 736 11.12 3.90 -22.30
CA GLN A 736 10.56 3.18 -21.16
C GLN A 736 9.86 1.91 -21.63
N LEU A 737 10.05 0.81 -20.90
CA LEU A 737 9.47 -0.50 -21.22
C LEU A 737 8.66 -1.03 -20.04
N LYS A 738 7.53 -1.69 -20.34
CA LYS A 738 6.65 -2.30 -19.35
C LYS A 738 6.32 -3.73 -19.77
N ALA A 739 6.45 -4.66 -18.83
CA ALA A 739 6.08 -6.05 -19.00
C ALA A 739 4.89 -6.40 -18.11
N TYR A 740 3.93 -7.14 -18.65
CA TYR A 740 2.73 -7.54 -17.93
C TYR A 740 2.59 -9.06 -17.87
N GLY A 741 2.07 -9.56 -16.75
CA GLY A 741 1.72 -10.97 -16.58
C GLY A 741 0.43 -11.36 -17.31
N THR A 742 0.08 -12.64 -17.22
CA THR A 742 -1.10 -13.25 -17.86
C THR A 742 -2.43 -12.70 -17.33
N GLN A 743 -2.47 -12.23 -16.08
CA GLN A 743 -3.66 -11.65 -15.43
C GLN A 743 -3.81 -10.13 -15.62
N GLY A 744 -3.03 -9.48 -16.50
CA GLY A 744 -3.17 -8.04 -16.71
C GLY A 744 -2.18 -7.15 -15.95
N ARG A 745 -1.48 -7.67 -14.94
CA ARG A 745 -0.69 -6.88 -13.97
C ARG A 745 0.72 -6.57 -14.44
N LEU A 746 1.24 -5.38 -14.11
CA LEU A 746 2.62 -4.96 -14.40
C LEU A 746 3.59 -5.80 -13.56
N VAL A 747 4.47 -6.59 -14.18
CA VAL A 747 5.44 -7.46 -13.50
C VAL A 747 6.87 -6.91 -13.52
N ALA A 748 7.18 -6.04 -14.48
CA ALA A 748 8.44 -5.31 -14.53
C ALA A 748 8.27 -4.01 -15.31
N GLU A 749 9.03 -2.99 -14.93
CA GLU A 749 9.21 -1.78 -15.73
C GLU A 749 10.70 -1.42 -15.79
N GLN A 750 11.11 -0.91 -16.94
CA GLN A 750 12.45 -0.40 -17.20
C GLN A 750 12.35 1.09 -17.55
N ASP A 751 13.16 1.90 -16.89
CA ASP A 751 13.25 3.33 -17.16
C ASP A 751 14.13 3.66 -18.38
N ALA A 752 14.28 4.96 -18.70
CA ALA A 752 15.03 5.41 -19.87
C ALA A 752 16.56 5.25 -19.77
N LEU A 753 17.08 4.91 -18.59
CA LEU A 753 18.49 4.61 -18.34
C LEU A 753 18.77 3.10 -18.22
N GLY A 754 17.73 2.27 -18.20
CA GLY A 754 17.82 0.81 -18.10
C GLY A 754 17.66 0.23 -16.71
N ALA A 755 17.33 1.05 -15.70
CA ALA A 755 17.04 0.56 -14.36
C ALA A 755 15.70 -0.19 -14.35
N VAL A 756 15.66 -1.35 -13.69
CA VAL A 756 14.48 -2.24 -13.69
C VAL A 756 13.90 -2.35 -12.30
N THR A 757 12.58 -2.16 -12.20
CA THR A 757 11.78 -2.45 -11.01
C THR A 757 10.87 -3.63 -11.28
N GLU A 758 10.89 -4.64 -10.40
CA GLU A 758 10.03 -5.83 -10.50
C GLU A 758 8.87 -5.80 -9.50
N TYR A 759 7.75 -6.38 -9.90
CA TYR A 759 6.52 -6.48 -9.13
C TYR A 759 6.08 -7.95 -9.09
N ARG A 760 5.84 -8.48 -7.89
CA ARG A 760 5.35 -9.85 -7.69
C ARG A 760 3.95 -9.82 -7.09
N TYR A 761 3.09 -10.72 -7.55
CA TYR A 761 1.70 -10.82 -7.10
C TYR A 761 1.41 -12.23 -6.60
N ASP A 762 0.43 -12.35 -5.71
CA ASP A 762 -0.19 -13.63 -5.38
C ASP A 762 -1.24 -14.06 -6.43
N ASP A 763 -1.81 -15.26 -6.26
CA ASP A 763 -2.83 -15.79 -7.17
C ASP A 763 -4.10 -14.93 -7.24
N ALA A 764 -4.37 -14.13 -6.20
CA ALA A 764 -5.48 -13.18 -6.15
C ALA A 764 -5.13 -11.83 -6.80
N GLY A 765 -3.93 -11.68 -7.38
CA GLY A 765 -3.48 -10.48 -8.08
C GLY A 765 -3.08 -9.32 -7.18
N ARG A 766 -2.78 -9.56 -5.89
CA ARG A 766 -2.34 -8.54 -4.92
C ARG A 766 -0.82 -8.46 -4.89
N LEU A 767 -0.25 -7.26 -4.80
CA LEU A 767 1.21 -7.03 -4.84
C LEU A 767 1.87 -7.56 -3.57
N ILE A 768 2.66 -8.64 -3.66
CA ILE A 768 3.34 -9.27 -2.52
C ILE A 768 4.80 -8.84 -2.36
N ALA A 769 5.43 -8.33 -3.44
CA ALA A 769 6.76 -7.75 -3.38
C ALA A 769 6.98 -6.69 -4.46
N LEU A 770 7.59 -5.57 -4.07
CA LEU A 770 8.19 -4.56 -4.94
C LEU A 770 9.72 -4.68 -4.81
N ILE A 771 10.41 -4.84 -5.94
CA ILE A 771 11.86 -5.03 -5.97
C ILE A 771 12.45 -3.90 -6.82
N PRO A 772 12.95 -2.82 -6.18
CA PRO A 772 13.69 -1.77 -6.87
C PRO A 772 15.03 -2.28 -7.43
N PRO A 773 15.69 -1.52 -8.32
CA PRO A 773 16.96 -1.94 -8.95
C PRO A 773 18.10 -2.18 -7.95
N ASP A 774 18.32 -1.24 -7.03
CA ASP A 774 19.46 -1.27 -6.10
C ASP A 774 19.04 -1.47 -4.62
N ASP A 775 17.79 -1.15 -4.28
CA ASP A 775 17.33 -1.05 -2.89
C ASP A 775 16.80 -2.38 -2.32
N ALA A 776 16.55 -2.36 -1.02
CA ALA A 776 15.86 -3.40 -0.29
C ALA A 776 14.44 -3.58 -0.86
N PRO A 777 13.95 -4.82 -0.92
CA PRO A 777 12.60 -5.08 -1.40
C PRO A 777 11.61 -4.53 -0.37
N THR A 778 10.45 -4.10 -0.84
CA THR A 778 9.29 -3.98 0.03
C THR A 778 8.41 -5.21 -0.15
N SER A 779 8.09 -5.89 0.94
CA SER A 779 7.17 -7.03 0.90
C SER A 779 5.86 -6.70 1.60
N TYR A 780 4.79 -7.34 1.15
CA TYR A 780 3.43 -7.09 1.61
C TYR A 780 2.77 -8.42 1.91
N GLU A 781 2.07 -8.51 3.05
CA GLU A 781 1.26 -9.66 3.47
C GLU A 781 -0.21 -9.24 3.56
N TYR A 782 -1.10 -10.11 3.09
CA TYR A 782 -2.54 -9.86 3.11
C TYR A 782 -3.26 -10.86 4.00
N ARG A 783 -4.25 -10.40 4.76
CA ARG A 783 -5.19 -11.23 5.53
C ARG A 783 -6.61 -10.80 5.19
N ASN A 784 -7.50 -11.77 4.90
CA ASN A 784 -8.89 -11.52 4.52
C ASN A 784 -9.06 -10.51 3.37
N GLY A 785 -8.19 -10.58 2.34
CA GLY A 785 -8.24 -9.64 1.22
C GLY A 785 -7.49 -8.33 1.44
N PHE A 786 -7.14 -7.97 2.67
CA PHE A 786 -6.59 -6.65 3.00
C PHE A 786 -5.13 -6.71 3.45
N LEU A 787 -4.38 -5.64 3.20
CA LEU A 787 -2.99 -5.51 3.65
C LEU A 787 -2.93 -5.60 5.18
N HIS A 788 -2.19 -6.58 5.67
CA HIS A 788 -1.96 -6.85 7.08
C HIS A 788 -0.57 -6.41 7.53
N SER A 789 0.48 -6.74 6.77
CA SER A 789 1.84 -6.33 7.11
C SER A 789 2.57 -5.80 5.88
N ARG A 790 3.41 -4.80 6.10
CA ARG A 790 4.38 -4.28 5.13
C ARG A 790 5.75 -4.37 5.78
N SER A 791 6.74 -4.88 5.07
CA SER A 791 8.12 -4.89 5.54
C SER A 791 9.08 -4.32 4.52
N CYS A 792 10.10 -3.62 5.00
CA CYS A 792 11.23 -3.11 4.21
C CYS A 792 12.49 -3.20 5.08
N GLY A 793 13.44 -4.05 4.70
CA GLY A 793 14.52 -4.45 5.62
C GLY A 793 13.97 -5.02 6.92
N ASP A 794 14.43 -4.52 8.05
CA ASP A 794 14.00 -4.95 9.39
C ASP A 794 12.73 -4.23 9.89
N ALA A 795 12.30 -3.17 9.20
CA ALA A 795 11.13 -2.40 9.58
C ALA A 795 9.84 -3.11 9.15
N VAL A 796 8.91 -3.31 10.10
CA VAL A 796 7.62 -3.97 9.86
C VAL A 796 6.47 -3.10 10.37
N TRP A 797 5.57 -2.74 9.48
CA TRP A 797 4.31 -2.06 9.83
C TRP A 797 3.18 -3.08 9.79
N THR A 798 2.35 -3.11 10.84
CA THR A 798 1.21 -4.03 10.93
C THR A 798 -0.10 -3.27 11.04
N TYR A 799 -1.12 -3.75 10.33
CA TYR A 799 -2.44 -3.15 10.26
C TYR A 799 -3.51 -4.18 10.63
N ARG A 800 -4.40 -3.78 11.54
CA ARG A 800 -5.66 -4.48 11.80
C ARG A 800 -6.80 -3.72 11.14
N ARG A 801 -7.70 -4.44 10.50
CA ARG A 801 -8.81 -3.86 9.73
C ARG A 801 -10.15 -4.45 10.14
N ASN A 802 -11.22 -3.69 9.95
CA ASN A 802 -12.59 -4.18 10.08
C ASN A 802 -13.00 -4.98 8.82
N ALA A 803 -14.24 -5.48 8.80
CA ALA A 803 -14.78 -6.24 7.66
C ALA A 803 -14.88 -5.41 6.36
N GLN A 804 -15.03 -4.09 6.47
CA GLN A 804 -15.10 -3.16 5.33
C GLN A 804 -13.71 -2.81 4.76
N GLY A 805 -12.64 -3.23 5.44
CA GLY A 805 -11.26 -2.98 5.02
C GLY A 805 -10.62 -1.73 5.63
N ASP A 806 -11.30 -1.00 6.49
CA ASP A 806 -10.74 0.18 7.16
C ASP A 806 -9.78 -0.19 8.29
N ILE A 807 -8.68 0.56 8.41
CA ILE A 807 -7.73 0.42 9.52
C ILE A 807 -8.44 0.74 10.83
N THR A 808 -8.35 -0.18 11.78
CA THR A 808 -8.78 -0.03 13.17
C THR A 808 -7.59 0.13 14.11
N GLU A 809 -6.45 -0.49 13.77
CA GLU A 809 -5.19 -0.34 14.49
C GLU A 809 -4.03 -0.32 13.49
N ALA A 810 -3.09 0.61 13.70
CA ALA A 810 -1.81 0.64 13.01
C ALA A 810 -0.70 0.51 14.05
N VAL A 811 0.22 -0.43 13.81
CA VAL A 811 1.39 -0.69 14.65
C VAL A 811 2.63 -0.30 13.86
N ASP A 812 3.42 0.61 14.41
CA ASP A 812 4.69 1.02 13.83
C ASP A 812 5.81 -0.03 14.07
N PRO A 813 6.98 0.10 13.42
CA PRO A 813 8.10 -0.82 13.61
C PRO A 813 8.65 -0.91 15.05
N ASP A 814 8.43 0.11 15.87
CA ASP A 814 8.83 0.11 17.29
C ASP A 814 7.76 -0.55 18.20
N GLY A 815 6.60 -0.91 17.66
CA GLY A 815 5.49 -1.55 18.36
C GLY A 815 4.45 -0.58 18.95
N HIS A 816 4.52 0.72 18.63
CA HIS A 816 3.52 1.68 19.10
C HIS A 816 2.23 1.58 18.30
N VAL A 817 1.09 1.69 18.99
CA VAL A 817 -0.23 1.43 18.41
C VAL A 817 -1.05 2.72 18.33
N THR A 818 -1.55 3.02 17.13
CA THR A 818 -2.59 4.04 16.90
C THR A 818 -3.92 3.37 16.62
N HIS A 819 -4.96 3.73 17.37
CA HIS A 819 -6.31 3.18 17.19
C HIS A 819 -7.24 4.15 16.48
N TYR A 820 -8.02 3.64 15.52
CA TYR A 820 -9.01 4.37 14.75
C TYR A 820 -10.41 3.84 15.06
N HIS A 821 -11.31 4.73 15.46
CA HIS A 821 -12.69 4.39 15.78
C HIS A 821 -13.61 5.02 14.75
N ARG A 822 -14.45 4.22 14.10
CA ARG A 822 -15.43 4.65 13.10
C ARG A 822 -16.84 4.28 13.53
N ASP A 823 -17.83 4.97 12.98
CA ASP A 823 -19.23 4.57 13.13
C ASP A 823 -19.66 3.52 12.08
N ALA A 824 -20.93 3.13 12.12
CA ALA A 824 -21.51 2.14 11.22
C ALA A 824 -21.63 2.65 9.76
N GLN A 825 -21.47 3.95 9.52
CA GLN A 825 -21.47 4.57 8.20
C GLN A 825 -20.05 4.84 7.68
N GLY A 826 -19.01 4.43 8.42
CA GLY A 826 -17.60 4.56 8.04
C GLY A 826 -16.92 5.87 8.41
N ARG A 827 -17.64 6.80 9.05
CA ARG A 827 -17.08 8.10 9.47
C ARG A 827 -16.15 7.93 10.66
N LEU A 828 -14.99 8.57 10.61
CA LEU A 828 -14.02 8.54 11.70
C LEU A 828 -14.56 9.31 12.92
N LEU A 829 -14.75 8.65 14.06
CA LEU A 829 -15.23 9.25 15.31
C LEU A 829 -14.08 9.72 16.20
N SER A 830 -13.01 8.93 16.30
CA SER A 830 -11.81 9.35 17.04
C SER A 830 -10.56 8.57 16.67
N VAL A 831 -9.40 9.23 16.83
CA VAL A 831 -8.07 8.62 16.80
C VAL A 831 -7.50 8.64 18.22
N ARG A 832 -6.95 7.51 18.67
CA ARG A 832 -6.18 7.42 19.92
C ARG A 832 -4.72 7.14 19.58
N TYR A 833 -3.85 8.07 19.95
CA TYR A 833 -2.41 8.00 19.75
C TYR A 833 -1.71 7.20 20.85
N PRO A 834 -0.45 6.78 20.64
CA PRO A 834 0.33 6.03 21.63
C PRO A 834 0.49 6.74 23.00
N ASP A 835 0.52 8.07 23.03
CA ASP A 835 0.54 8.88 24.26
C ASP A 835 -0.83 8.99 24.96
N SER A 836 -1.84 8.23 24.51
CA SER A 836 -3.24 8.34 24.94
C SER A 836 -3.88 9.71 24.65
N GLY A 837 -3.31 10.50 23.74
CA GLY A 837 -3.94 11.66 23.13
C GLY A 837 -5.15 11.22 22.30
N ARG A 838 -6.23 12.01 22.34
CA ARG A 838 -7.48 11.68 21.65
C ARG A 838 -7.90 12.82 20.74
N HIS A 839 -8.04 12.52 19.46
CA HIS A 839 -8.62 13.40 18.45
C HIS A 839 -10.05 12.94 18.17
N VAL A 840 -11.04 13.83 18.25
CA VAL A 840 -12.47 13.49 18.09
C VAL A 840 -13.09 14.29 16.96
N PHE A 841 -13.97 13.65 16.18
CA PHE A 841 -14.68 14.26 15.07
C PHE A 841 -16.19 14.05 15.23
N VAL A 842 -16.96 15.10 14.95
CA VAL A 842 -18.43 15.08 15.00
C VAL A 842 -18.96 15.43 13.61
N TRP A 843 -19.88 14.59 13.12
CA TRP A 843 -20.42 14.67 11.77
C TRP A 843 -21.93 14.91 11.79
N ASN A 844 -22.45 15.59 10.77
CA ASN A 844 -23.89 15.64 10.52
C ASN A 844 -24.36 14.46 9.63
N ASP A 845 -25.67 14.35 9.40
CA ASP A 845 -26.27 13.26 8.61
C ASP A 845 -25.87 13.28 7.11
N LEU A 846 -25.35 14.40 6.62
CA LEU A 846 -24.79 14.53 5.26
C LEU A 846 -23.32 14.08 5.20
N GLY A 847 -22.73 13.60 6.30
CA GLY A 847 -21.32 13.21 6.34
C GLY A 847 -20.35 14.39 6.40
N GLN A 848 -20.82 15.58 6.77
CA GLN A 848 -19.99 16.78 6.87
C GLN A 848 -19.48 16.98 8.30
N LEU A 849 -18.21 17.35 8.46
CA LEU A 849 -17.56 17.58 9.76
C LEU A 849 -18.07 18.88 10.37
N VAL A 850 -18.78 18.82 11.51
CA VAL A 850 -19.32 20.02 12.18
C VAL A 850 -18.49 20.46 13.38
N GLU A 851 -17.76 19.55 14.02
CA GLU A 851 -16.88 19.83 15.15
C GLU A 851 -15.66 18.90 15.14
N GLU A 852 -14.49 19.44 15.46
CA GLU A 852 -13.23 18.72 15.60
C GLU A 852 -12.62 19.08 16.97
N SER A 853 -12.41 18.09 17.84
CA SER A 853 -11.70 18.26 19.11
C SER A 853 -10.30 17.69 19.00
N LEU A 854 -9.29 18.55 19.12
CA LEU A 854 -7.88 18.20 19.00
C LEU A 854 -7.34 17.52 20.27
N PRO A 855 -6.22 16.79 20.18
CA PRO A 855 -5.60 16.16 21.36
C PRO A 855 -5.16 17.12 22.47
N ASP A 856 -4.94 18.39 22.16
CA ASP A 856 -4.61 19.46 23.12
C ASP A 856 -5.85 20.08 23.80
N GLY A 857 -7.07 19.63 23.42
CA GLY A 857 -8.35 20.12 23.92
C GLY A 857 -8.96 21.26 23.10
N GLY A 858 -8.29 21.78 22.08
CA GLY A 858 -8.83 22.80 21.17
C GLY A 858 -10.03 22.27 20.38
N VAL A 859 -11.04 23.12 20.15
CA VAL A 859 -12.27 22.74 19.43
C VAL A 859 -12.51 23.66 18.24
N ARG A 860 -12.55 23.09 17.04
CA ARG A 860 -12.92 23.80 15.81
C ARG A 860 -14.35 23.47 15.41
N LYS A 861 -15.06 24.41 14.80
CA LYS A 861 -16.45 24.22 14.32
C LYS A 861 -16.63 24.69 12.89
N PHE A 862 -17.48 23.98 12.15
CA PHE A 862 -17.72 24.27 10.73
C PHE A 862 -19.22 24.30 10.45
N SER A 863 -19.61 25.13 9.48
CA SER A 863 -20.96 25.11 8.93
C SER A 863 -20.94 25.21 7.40
N TYR A 864 -22.00 24.69 6.78
CA TYR A 864 -22.08 24.47 5.35
C TYR A 864 -23.38 25.07 4.80
N ASP A 865 -23.35 25.46 3.52
CA ASP A 865 -24.57 25.78 2.79
C ASP A 865 -25.30 24.52 2.32
N LEU A 866 -26.37 24.73 1.57
CA LEU A 866 -27.28 23.67 1.15
C LEU A 866 -26.67 22.71 0.12
N GLN A 867 -25.62 23.12 -0.58
CA GLN A 867 -24.85 22.33 -1.54
C GLN A 867 -23.59 21.72 -0.88
N GLY A 868 -23.47 21.84 0.44
CA GLY A 868 -22.36 21.26 1.21
C GLY A 868 -21.06 22.05 1.14
N ARG A 869 -21.09 23.32 0.73
CA ARG A 869 -19.90 24.17 0.69
C ARG A 869 -19.74 24.89 2.03
N ARG A 870 -18.52 24.93 2.56
CA ARG A 870 -18.25 25.50 3.89
C ARG A 870 -18.47 27.02 3.89
N ILE A 871 -19.38 27.53 4.73
CA ILE A 871 -19.68 28.96 4.86
C ILE A 871 -19.04 29.60 6.09
N THR A 872 -18.74 28.82 7.13
CA THR A 872 -17.98 29.30 8.30
C THR A 872 -16.96 28.29 8.76
N ALA A 873 -15.81 28.78 9.24
CA ALA A 873 -14.85 28.02 10.03
C ALA A 873 -14.54 28.81 11.31
N GLN A 874 -14.81 28.18 12.45
CA GLN A 874 -14.45 28.69 13.77
C GLN A 874 -13.19 27.95 14.25
N ASP A 875 -12.14 28.69 14.56
CA ASP A 875 -10.91 28.13 15.13
C ASP A 875 -11.07 27.79 16.63
N GLU A 876 -10.03 27.19 17.22
CA GLU A 876 -9.96 26.77 18.62
C GLU A 876 -10.01 27.93 19.62
N ASN A 877 -9.82 29.16 19.13
CA ASN A 877 -9.87 30.39 19.91
C ASN A 877 -11.20 31.13 19.72
N GLY A 878 -12.13 30.54 18.96
CA GLY A 878 -13.46 31.08 18.71
C GLY A 878 -13.54 32.06 17.53
N ALA A 879 -12.44 32.31 16.82
CA ALA A 879 -12.38 33.24 15.69
C ALA A 879 -13.08 32.66 14.47
N ILE A 880 -13.97 33.44 13.85
CA ILE A 880 -14.84 32.97 12.75
C ILE A 880 -14.42 33.59 11.42
N THR A 881 -13.98 32.74 10.50
CA THR A 881 -13.81 33.08 9.08
C THR A 881 -15.06 32.68 8.30
N ARG A 882 -15.53 33.56 7.41
CA ARG A 882 -16.72 33.31 6.56
C ARG A 882 -16.32 33.23 5.09
N HIS A 883 -16.97 32.35 4.34
CA HIS A 883 -16.74 32.16 2.91
C HIS A 883 -18.05 32.35 2.14
N ALA A 884 -17.96 32.97 0.96
CA ALA A 884 -19.04 33.09 0.00
C ALA A 884 -18.63 32.46 -1.33
N TRP A 885 -19.58 31.78 -1.98
CA TRP A 885 -19.36 30.99 -3.19
C TRP A 885 -20.31 31.43 -4.29
N ASP A 886 -19.90 31.35 -5.56
CA ASP A 886 -20.82 31.46 -6.69
C ASP A 886 -21.60 30.17 -6.94
N ALA A 887 -22.47 30.12 -7.95
CA ALA A 887 -23.32 28.95 -8.20
C ALA A 887 -22.53 27.69 -8.62
N VAL A 888 -21.34 27.83 -9.21
CA VAL A 888 -20.51 26.68 -9.64
C VAL A 888 -19.45 26.28 -8.62
N GLY A 889 -19.46 26.90 -7.43
CA GLY A 889 -18.59 26.51 -6.32
C GLY A 889 -17.25 27.22 -6.27
N ARG A 890 -17.08 28.35 -6.98
CA ARG A 890 -15.87 29.19 -6.91
C ARG A 890 -15.98 30.18 -5.75
N LEU A 891 -14.88 30.38 -5.01
CA LEU A 891 -14.83 31.25 -3.83
C LEU A 891 -14.82 32.73 -4.25
N ILE A 892 -15.90 33.46 -4.01
CA ILE A 892 -16.00 34.88 -4.41
C ILE A 892 -15.60 35.85 -3.30
N GLN A 893 -15.67 35.43 -2.03
CA GLN A 893 -15.26 36.28 -0.91
C GLN A 893 -14.87 35.46 0.33
N THR A 894 -13.81 35.89 1.01
CA THR A 894 -13.48 35.48 2.38
C THR A 894 -13.56 36.69 3.30
N THR A 895 -14.18 36.53 4.46
CA THR A 895 -14.26 37.54 5.52
C THR A 895 -13.54 37.02 6.76
N SER A 896 -12.46 37.70 7.13
CA SER A 896 -11.65 37.41 8.31
C SER A 896 -12.42 37.70 9.61
N PRO A 897 -11.97 37.16 10.77
CA PRO A 897 -12.59 37.40 12.07
C PRO A 897 -12.77 38.88 12.42
N ASN A 898 -11.83 39.74 12.01
CA ASN A 898 -11.87 41.19 12.23
C ASN A 898 -12.79 41.95 11.23
N GLY A 899 -13.50 41.25 10.34
CA GLY A 899 -14.37 41.83 9.32
C GLY A 899 -13.69 42.26 8.02
N ALA A 900 -12.35 42.16 7.91
CA ALA A 900 -11.64 42.44 6.67
C ALA A 900 -12.04 41.42 5.58
N THR A 901 -12.15 41.86 4.32
CA THR A 901 -12.63 41.02 3.22
C THR A 901 -11.62 40.94 2.10
N ARG A 902 -11.41 39.73 1.58
CA ARG A 902 -10.75 39.50 0.29
C ARG A 902 -11.76 38.90 -0.69
N ALA A 903 -11.76 39.34 -1.94
CA ALA A 903 -12.74 38.91 -2.94
C ALA A 903 -12.11 38.64 -4.31
N TRP A 904 -12.73 37.75 -5.08
CA TRP A 904 -12.24 37.31 -6.38
C TRP A 904 -13.34 37.36 -7.45
N SER A 905 -12.93 37.67 -8.67
CA SER A 905 -13.73 37.54 -9.89
C SER A 905 -13.09 36.51 -10.81
N TYR A 906 -13.90 35.79 -11.58
CA TYR A 906 -13.44 34.68 -12.41
C TYR A 906 -13.77 34.87 -13.90
N SER A 907 -12.95 34.27 -14.77
CA SER A 907 -13.25 34.05 -16.19
C SER A 907 -14.04 32.74 -16.36
N ALA A 908 -14.51 32.49 -17.58
CA ALA A 908 -15.20 31.25 -17.94
C ALA A 908 -14.32 29.98 -17.85
N TYR A 909 -12.99 30.13 -17.78
CA TYR A 909 -12.05 29.04 -17.49
C TYR A 909 -11.85 28.79 -16.00
N GLY A 910 -12.60 29.49 -15.13
CA GLY A 910 -12.40 29.44 -13.67
C GLY A 910 -11.13 30.14 -13.19
N GLN A 911 -10.49 30.95 -14.03
CA GLN A 911 -9.26 31.67 -13.71
C GLN A 911 -9.58 33.04 -13.08
N ILE A 912 -8.76 33.52 -12.14
CA ILE A 912 -9.01 34.77 -11.41
C ILE A 912 -8.75 35.97 -12.32
N THR A 913 -9.75 36.79 -12.63
CA THR A 913 -9.58 38.02 -13.44
C THR A 913 -9.35 39.26 -12.59
N ALA A 914 -9.78 39.24 -11.33
CA ALA A 914 -9.51 40.31 -10.37
C ALA A 914 -9.48 39.77 -8.95
N GLU A 915 -8.55 40.29 -8.16
CA GLU A 915 -8.47 40.09 -6.71
C GLU A 915 -8.58 41.45 -6.02
N ARG A 916 -9.51 41.57 -5.09
CA ARG A 916 -9.62 42.71 -4.18
C ARG A 916 -9.10 42.29 -2.81
N ASP A 917 -8.02 42.91 -2.36
CA ASP A 917 -7.43 42.64 -1.06
C ASP A 917 -8.21 43.27 0.11
N GLU A 918 -7.73 43.04 1.33
CA GLU A 918 -8.34 43.49 2.58
C GLU A 918 -8.34 45.03 2.73
N LEU A 919 -7.54 45.74 1.96
CA LEU A 919 -7.50 47.21 1.89
C LEU A 919 -8.38 47.76 0.76
N GLY A 920 -9.06 46.91 0.00
CA GLY A 920 -9.88 47.29 -1.15
C GLY A 920 -9.08 47.57 -2.42
N ARG A 921 -7.77 47.27 -2.44
CA ARG A 921 -6.91 47.42 -3.61
C ARG A 921 -7.16 46.29 -4.59
N ILE A 922 -7.14 46.57 -5.89
CA ILE A 922 -7.49 45.60 -6.92
C ILE A 922 -6.26 45.26 -7.75
N THR A 923 -5.89 43.98 -7.78
CA THR A 923 -4.99 43.41 -8.78
C THR A 923 -5.83 42.77 -9.86
N ARG A 924 -5.50 43.03 -11.14
CA ARG A 924 -6.22 42.44 -12.29
C ARG A 924 -5.30 41.50 -13.04
N TYR A 925 -5.89 40.45 -13.59
CA TYR A 925 -5.20 39.50 -14.43
C TYR A 925 -5.90 39.47 -15.79
N GLU A 926 -5.11 39.69 -16.83
CA GLU A 926 -5.52 39.52 -18.22
C GLU A 926 -4.91 38.23 -18.74
N TYR A 927 -5.64 37.55 -19.60
CA TYR A 927 -5.28 36.25 -20.14
C TYR A 927 -4.98 36.38 -21.64
N ASP A 928 -4.21 35.46 -22.19
CA ASP A 928 -4.07 35.36 -23.64
C ASP A 928 -5.41 34.97 -24.27
N ASP A 929 -5.69 35.53 -25.45
CA ASP A 929 -6.94 35.27 -26.16
C ASP A 929 -7.14 33.76 -26.35
N ASP A 930 -8.35 33.29 -26.07
CA ASP A 930 -8.75 31.87 -26.06
C ASP A 930 -8.01 30.97 -25.04
N LEU A 931 -7.00 31.42 -24.32
CA LEU A 931 -6.21 30.60 -23.40
C LEU A 931 -6.49 30.89 -21.92
N HIS A 932 -6.15 29.93 -21.06
CA HIS A 932 -6.20 30.08 -19.61
C HIS A 932 -4.89 30.66 -19.03
N LEU A 933 -3.96 31.07 -19.88
CA LEU A 933 -2.63 31.55 -19.53
C LEU A 933 -2.66 33.06 -19.26
N VAL A 934 -2.09 33.49 -18.14
CA VAL A 934 -2.04 34.92 -17.77
C VAL A 934 -1.09 35.63 -18.72
N SER A 935 -1.57 36.62 -19.48
CA SER A 935 -0.76 37.47 -20.35
C SER A 935 -0.27 38.72 -19.63
N ARG A 936 -1.06 39.27 -18.69
CA ARG A 936 -0.66 40.44 -17.89
C ARG A 936 -1.19 40.37 -16.47
N ARG A 937 -0.37 40.83 -15.52
CA ARG A 937 -0.79 41.15 -14.16
C ARG A 937 -0.68 42.66 -13.96
N ILE A 938 -1.79 43.31 -13.62
CA ILE A 938 -1.86 44.74 -13.35
C ILE A 938 -1.95 44.93 -11.84
N ASN A 939 -0.91 45.52 -11.25
CA ASN A 939 -0.82 45.82 -9.83
C ASN A 939 -1.77 46.97 -9.46
N PRO A 940 -2.11 47.15 -8.17
CA PRO A 940 -3.05 48.19 -7.75
C PRO A 940 -2.59 49.63 -8.04
N ASP A 941 -1.29 49.85 -8.21
CA ASP A 941 -0.70 51.13 -8.58
C ASP A 941 -0.69 51.38 -10.10
N GLY A 942 -1.18 50.43 -10.90
CA GLY A 942 -1.22 50.48 -12.36
C GLY A 942 0.05 49.99 -13.07
N THR A 943 1.11 49.63 -12.32
CA THR A 943 2.27 48.93 -12.88
C THR A 943 1.87 47.52 -13.32
N ARG A 944 2.65 46.91 -14.22
CA ARG A 944 2.29 45.62 -14.80
C ARG A 944 3.47 44.70 -15.03
N LEU A 945 3.21 43.40 -14.89
CA LEU A 945 4.04 42.34 -15.47
C LEU A 945 3.37 41.79 -16.72
N GLN A 946 4.16 41.38 -17.70
CA GLN A 946 3.70 40.71 -18.91
C GLN A 946 4.37 39.34 -19.04
N TYR A 947 3.63 38.36 -19.56
CA TYR A 947 4.07 36.98 -19.72
C TYR A 947 3.92 36.56 -21.19
N ARG A 948 4.80 35.68 -21.68
CA ARG A 948 4.72 35.12 -23.05
C ARG A 948 4.87 33.60 -23.03
N TYR A 949 4.15 32.91 -23.91
CA TYR A 949 4.10 31.45 -24.01
C TYR A 949 4.33 30.99 -25.45
N ASP A 950 5.55 31.15 -25.94
CA ASP A 950 5.89 30.85 -27.34
C ASP A 950 6.28 29.38 -27.58
N HIS A 951 6.39 28.58 -26.51
CA HIS A 951 6.70 27.16 -26.60
C HIS A 951 5.49 26.35 -27.09
N ALA A 952 5.71 25.30 -27.89
CA ALA A 952 4.63 24.44 -28.42
C ALA A 952 3.78 23.78 -27.31
N GLN A 953 4.39 23.49 -26.16
CA GLN A 953 3.68 22.97 -24.98
C GLN A 953 3.08 24.08 -24.09
N LEU A 954 2.95 25.32 -24.59
CA LEU A 954 2.42 26.47 -23.86
C LEU A 954 3.23 26.83 -22.58
N LEU A 955 4.54 26.59 -22.58
CA LEU A 955 5.43 26.93 -21.47
C LEU A 955 5.79 28.41 -21.49
N LEU A 956 5.99 29.01 -20.30
CA LEU A 956 6.37 30.41 -20.12
C LEU A 956 7.78 30.66 -20.67
N THR A 957 7.91 31.46 -21.71
CA THR A 957 9.20 31.75 -22.38
C THR A 957 9.79 33.10 -21.98
N GLU A 958 8.97 34.07 -21.57
CA GLU A 958 9.42 35.42 -21.19
C GLU A 958 8.53 36.04 -20.10
N ILE A 959 9.15 36.73 -19.15
CA ILE A 959 8.50 37.67 -18.22
C ILE A 959 9.10 39.05 -18.43
N GLU A 960 8.26 40.06 -18.67
CA GLU A 960 8.65 41.46 -18.66
C GLU A 960 8.14 42.11 -17.37
N ASN A 961 9.05 42.63 -16.55
CA ASN A 961 8.69 43.26 -15.27
C ASN A 961 8.21 44.71 -15.46
N GLU A 962 7.87 45.36 -14.35
CA GLU A 962 7.37 46.74 -14.30
C GLU A 962 8.37 47.77 -14.85
N SER A 963 9.66 47.44 -14.87
CA SER A 963 10.76 48.26 -15.39
C SER A 963 11.06 47.99 -16.87
N GLY A 964 10.39 47.02 -17.50
CA GLY A 964 10.66 46.58 -18.88
C GLY A 964 11.85 45.63 -19.03
N GLU A 965 12.41 45.12 -17.93
CA GLU A 965 13.46 44.11 -17.94
C GLU A 965 12.85 42.74 -18.26
N LYS A 966 13.61 41.88 -18.94
CA LYS A 966 13.13 40.60 -19.45
C LYS A 966 13.84 39.42 -18.80
N TYR A 967 13.07 38.52 -18.23
CA TYR A 967 13.50 37.20 -17.82
C TYR A 967 13.12 36.20 -18.91
N ARG A 968 14.05 35.36 -19.37
CA ARG A 968 13.82 34.44 -20.52
C ARG A 968 14.11 32.99 -20.14
N LEU A 969 13.31 32.08 -20.68
CA LEU A 969 13.37 30.63 -20.45
C LEU A 969 13.40 29.89 -21.79
N ASP A 970 14.44 29.10 -21.99
CA ASP A 970 14.61 28.18 -23.12
C ASP A 970 14.42 26.74 -22.65
N TYR A 971 13.76 25.90 -23.44
CA TYR A 971 13.37 24.54 -23.04
C TYR A 971 14.01 23.44 -23.91
N THR A 972 14.07 22.23 -23.36
CA THR A 972 14.27 20.98 -24.11
C THR A 972 12.98 20.58 -24.83
N PRO A 973 13.04 19.68 -25.84
CA PRO A 973 11.85 19.06 -26.44
C PRO A 973 10.89 18.43 -25.43
N THR A 974 11.40 17.93 -24.30
CA THR A 974 10.63 17.32 -23.21
C THR A 974 10.09 18.34 -22.19
N GLY A 975 10.30 19.65 -22.41
CA GLY A 975 9.78 20.71 -21.55
C GLY A 975 10.63 21.04 -20.31
N LEU A 976 11.86 20.53 -20.21
CA LEU A 976 12.79 20.89 -19.14
C LEU A 976 13.51 22.20 -19.46
N ILE A 977 13.78 23.06 -18.48
CA ILE A 977 14.51 24.32 -18.71
C ILE A 977 15.93 23.98 -19.15
N ARG A 978 16.28 24.30 -20.39
CA ARG A 978 17.64 24.18 -20.93
C ARG A 978 18.50 25.38 -20.55
N GLN A 979 17.91 26.57 -20.50
CA GLN A 979 18.62 27.79 -20.14
C GLN A 979 17.65 28.84 -19.59
N GLU A 980 18.10 29.61 -18.60
CA GLU A 980 17.43 30.80 -18.11
C GLU A 980 18.33 32.03 -18.28
N THR A 981 17.72 33.18 -18.52
CA THR A 981 18.37 34.49 -18.47
C THR A 981 17.63 35.38 -17.47
N GLY A 982 18.29 35.77 -16.39
CA GLY A 982 17.74 36.64 -15.35
C GLY A 982 17.44 38.06 -15.85
N PHE A 983 16.70 38.84 -15.06
CA PHE A 983 16.47 40.26 -15.34
C PHE A 983 17.78 41.06 -15.40
N ASP A 984 18.82 40.61 -14.69
CA ASP A 984 20.17 41.17 -14.70
C ASP A 984 21.00 40.74 -15.93
N GLY A 985 20.43 39.92 -16.83
CA GLY A 985 21.08 39.40 -18.02
C GLY A 985 22.00 38.19 -17.77
N ARG A 986 22.15 37.74 -16.52
CA ARG A 986 22.96 36.55 -16.20
C ARG A 986 22.29 35.30 -16.71
N ARG A 987 23.09 34.38 -17.23
CA ARG A 987 22.62 33.13 -17.83
C ARG A 987 23.00 31.93 -16.98
N THR A 988 22.09 30.97 -16.91
CA THR A 988 22.33 29.64 -16.35
C THR A 988 21.79 28.59 -17.32
N ALA A 989 22.60 27.59 -17.66
CA ALA A 989 22.19 26.48 -18.52
C ALA A 989 22.18 25.15 -17.75
N TYR A 990 21.38 24.21 -18.24
CA TYR A 990 21.12 22.92 -17.62
C TYR A 990 21.16 21.81 -18.67
N ALA A 991 21.83 20.71 -18.35
CA ALA A 991 21.81 19.47 -19.15
C ALA A 991 21.23 18.33 -18.32
N TYR A 992 20.44 17.46 -18.96
CA TYR A 992 19.71 16.39 -18.31
C TYR A 992 20.02 15.03 -18.95
N ASP A 993 19.85 13.97 -18.17
CA ASP A 993 19.79 12.61 -18.69
C ASP A 993 18.40 12.31 -19.29
N ARG A 994 18.22 11.09 -19.83
CA ARG A 994 16.97 10.66 -20.47
C ARG A 994 15.82 10.37 -19.49
N ASN A 995 16.10 10.31 -18.19
CA ASN A 995 15.07 10.27 -17.15
C ASN A 995 14.72 11.70 -16.66
N GLY A 996 15.35 12.74 -17.23
CA GLY A 996 15.13 14.13 -16.85
C GLY A 996 15.89 14.57 -15.61
N HIS A 997 16.86 13.78 -15.11
CA HIS A 997 17.69 14.22 -13.99
C HIS A 997 18.81 15.15 -14.46
N LEU A 998 19.08 16.19 -13.67
CA LEU A 998 20.14 17.14 -13.95
C LEU A 998 21.52 16.45 -13.91
N LEU A 999 22.25 16.55 -15.02
CA LEU A 999 23.64 16.11 -15.19
C LEU A 999 24.63 17.26 -14.99
N GLU A 1000 24.27 18.46 -15.44
CA GLU A 1000 25.17 19.61 -15.42
C GLU A 1000 24.38 20.91 -15.22
N LYS A 1001 24.90 21.80 -14.36
CA LYS A 1001 24.50 23.21 -14.24
C LYS A 1001 25.68 24.10 -14.62
N THR A 1002 25.47 25.03 -15.54
CA THR A 1002 26.51 25.95 -16.03
C THR A 1002 26.08 27.40 -15.84
N GLU A 1003 26.80 28.13 -15.00
CA GLU A 1003 26.59 29.56 -14.73
C GLU A 1003 27.58 30.39 -15.55
N PHE A 1004 27.10 31.38 -16.30
CA PHE A 1004 27.92 32.20 -17.19
C PHE A 1004 28.27 33.55 -16.54
N GLY A 1005 29.56 33.84 -16.44
CA GLY A 1005 30.06 35.16 -16.05
C GLY A 1005 29.97 36.19 -17.18
N ASP A 1006 30.00 37.47 -16.82
CA ASP A 1006 29.92 38.59 -17.77
C ASP A 1006 31.14 38.64 -18.72
N ASP A 1007 32.27 38.05 -18.30
CA ASP A 1007 33.52 37.95 -19.05
C ASP A 1007 33.62 36.67 -19.92
N GLY A 1008 32.56 35.87 -19.96
CA GLY A 1008 32.52 34.60 -20.68
C GLY A 1008 33.11 33.42 -19.91
N THR A 1009 33.51 33.61 -18.65
CA THR A 1009 33.83 32.48 -17.76
C THR A 1009 32.60 31.61 -17.51
N THR A 1010 32.83 30.33 -17.23
CA THR A 1010 31.77 29.37 -16.91
C THR A 1010 32.09 28.67 -15.60
N LEU A 1011 31.09 28.58 -14.74
CA LEU A 1011 31.14 27.77 -13.52
C LEU A 1011 30.25 26.55 -13.75
N VAL A 1012 30.88 25.39 -13.89
CA VAL A 1012 30.20 24.13 -14.22
C VAL A 1012 30.10 23.28 -12.97
N THR A 1013 28.89 22.85 -12.63
CA THR A 1013 28.63 21.86 -11.57
C THR A 1013 28.10 20.58 -12.21
N GLY A 1014 28.81 19.46 -12.04
CA GLY A 1014 28.41 18.14 -12.54
C GLY A 1014 27.72 17.29 -11.49
N TYR A 1015 26.83 16.40 -11.92
CA TYR A 1015 26.06 15.49 -11.06
C TYR A 1015 26.10 14.06 -11.62
N GLN A 1016 26.35 13.08 -10.76
CA GLN A 1016 26.24 11.65 -11.07
C GLN A 1016 25.26 10.98 -10.12
N ARG A 1017 24.47 10.02 -10.62
CA ARG A 1017 23.36 9.39 -9.88
C ARG A 1017 23.40 7.87 -9.98
N ASP A 1018 22.77 7.21 -9.03
CA ASP A 1018 22.51 5.77 -9.09
C ASP A 1018 21.27 5.43 -9.94
N ALA A 1019 20.97 4.13 -10.07
CA ALA A 1019 19.83 3.67 -10.86
C ALA A 1019 18.46 4.06 -10.26
N ALA A 1020 18.42 4.47 -8.99
CA ALA A 1020 17.25 5.01 -8.32
C ALA A 1020 17.15 6.55 -8.45
N GLY A 1021 18.07 7.20 -9.18
CA GLY A 1021 18.09 8.65 -9.40
C GLY A 1021 18.68 9.47 -8.25
N ARG A 1022 19.26 8.84 -7.23
CA ARG A 1022 19.86 9.53 -6.07
C ARG A 1022 21.27 10.02 -6.42
N LEU A 1023 21.63 11.19 -5.91
CA LEU A 1023 22.93 11.80 -6.16
C LEU A 1023 24.04 10.98 -5.51
N LEU A 1024 25.04 10.53 -6.29
CA LEU A 1024 26.24 9.83 -5.83
C LEU A 1024 27.46 10.76 -5.74
N LEU A 1025 27.59 11.67 -6.70
CA LEU A 1025 28.70 12.60 -6.81
C LEU A 1025 28.23 13.95 -7.31
N LYS A 1026 28.70 15.02 -6.68
CA LYS A 1026 28.56 16.40 -7.14
C LYS A 1026 29.95 17.01 -7.30
N THR A 1027 30.32 17.38 -8.51
CA THR A 1027 31.58 18.07 -8.80
C THR A 1027 31.32 19.56 -8.90
N LEU A 1028 31.90 20.35 -8.00
CA LEU A 1028 31.77 21.82 -7.96
C LEU A 1028 32.65 22.49 -9.04
N PRO A 1029 32.42 23.78 -9.34
CA PRO A 1029 33.19 24.51 -10.35
C PRO A 1029 34.70 24.61 -10.09
N ASP A 1030 35.12 24.47 -8.83
CA ASP A 1030 36.53 24.45 -8.41
C ASP A 1030 37.17 23.05 -8.47
N GLY A 1031 36.41 22.04 -8.91
CA GLY A 1031 36.84 20.64 -9.00
C GLY A 1031 36.66 19.85 -7.71
N VAL A 1032 36.14 20.45 -6.64
CA VAL A 1032 35.83 19.71 -5.40
C VAL A 1032 34.70 18.72 -5.65
N GLU A 1033 34.93 17.47 -5.26
CA GLU A 1033 33.97 16.39 -5.37
C GLU A 1033 33.28 16.15 -4.03
N VAL A 1034 31.96 16.21 -4.02
CA VAL A 1034 31.12 15.85 -2.89
C VAL A 1034 30.46 14.51 -3.17
N SER A 1035 30.87 13.47 -2.46
CA SER A 1035 30.31 12.13 -2.59
C SER A 1035 29.22 11.86 -1.57
N TYR A 1036 28.21 11.10 -1.98
CA TYR A 1036 27.02 10.76 -1.20
C TYR A 1036 26.89 9.24 -1.14
N ARG A 1037 26.58 8.71 0.05
CA ARG A 1037 26.43 7.27 0.27
C ARG A 1037 25.06 6.98 0.86
N TYR A 1038 24.43 5.92 0.36
CA TYR A 1038 23.13 5.44 0.82
C TYR A 1038 23.23 4.01 1.35
N ASP A 1039 22.39 3.66 2.32
CA ASP A 1039 22.20 2.26 2.69
C ASP A 1039 21.21 1.55 1.74
N ARG A 1040 20.99 0.26 1.97
CA ARG A 1040 20.05 -0.53 1.16
C ARG A 1040 18.59 -0.11 1.32
N LEU A 1041 18.24 0.68 2.33
CA LEU A 1041 16.89 1.24 2.47
C LEU A 1041 16.76 2.58 1.72
N GLY A 1042 17.84 3.03 1.07
CA GLY A 1042 17.91 4.26 0.31
C GLY A 1042 18.11 5.52 1.14
N ARG A 1043 18.52 5.37 2.40
CA ARG A 1043 18.72 6.48 3.33
C ARG A 1043 20.13 7.02 3.21
N LEU A 1044 20.29 8.33 3.24
CA LEU A 1044 21.61 8.98 3.16
C LEU A 1044 22.40 8.67 4.43
N VAL A 1045 23.44 7.85 4.34
CA VAL A 1045 24.30 7.45 5.47
C VAL A 1045 25.62 8.20 5.53
N GLY A 1046 25.99 8.91 4.47
CA GLY A 1046 27.13 9.81 4.55
C GLY A 1046 27.27 10.78 3.40
N VAL A 1047 27.93 11.90 3.70
CA VAL A 1047 28.34 12.93 2.75
C VAL A 1047 29.80 13.24 3.01
N ASP A 1048 30.61 13.18 1.97
CA ASP A 1048 32.04 13.47 2.04
C ASP A 1048 32.35 14.52 0.99
N ASP A 1049 32.62 15.74 1.45
CA ASP A 1049 32.92 16.92 0.64
C ASP A 1049 34.43 17.11 0.38
N GLY A 1050 35.23 16.06 0.63
CA GLY A 1050 36.68 16.09 0.46
C GLY A 1050 37.42 16.77 1.62
N GLN A 1051 36.73 17.18 2.68
CA GLN A 1051 37.35 17.65 3.93
C GLN A 1051 37.58 16.48 4.90
N ASP A 1052 38.48 16.64 5.87
CA ASP A 1052 38.90 15.61 6.84
C ASP A 1052 37.75 15.07 7.75
N HIS A 1053 36.52 15.57 7.62
CA HIS A 1053 35.41 15.34 8.53
C HIS A 1053 34.10 15.06 7.79
N PRO A 1054 33.97 13.89 7.12
CA PRO A 1054 32.74 13.52 6.44
C PRO A 1054 31.57 13.44 7.44
N LEU A 1055 30.37 13.77 6.94
CA LEU A 1055 29.13 13.57 7.66
C LEU A 1055 28.75 12.09 7.59
N ALA A 1056 28.32 11.53 8.71
CA ALA A 1056 27.70 10.21 8.75
C ALA A 1056 26.40 10.22 9.57
N PHE A 1057 25.40 9.51 9.06
CA PHE A 1057 24.05 9.48 9.64
C PHE A 1057 23.67 8.05 10.00
N GLU A 1058 23.06 7.87 11.17
CA GLU A 1058 22.44 6.61 11.59
C GLU A 1058 20.95 6.82 11.86
N TYR A 1059 20.13 5.84 11.49
CA TYR A 1059 18.67 5.90 11.60
C TYR A 1059 18.14 4.72 12.45
N ASP A 1060 16.97 4.90 13.05
CA ASP A 1060 16.22 3.80 13.67
C ASP A 1060 15.39 3.00 12.66
N LEU A 1061 14.56 2.07 13.15
CA LEU A 1061 13.68 1.21 12.34
C LEU A 1061 12.51 1.98 11.70
N GLN A 1062 12.27 3.23 12.11
CA GLN A 1062 11.24 4.10 11.56
C GLN A 1062 11.84 5.17 10.63
N ASP A 1063 13.09 5.01 10.22
CA ASP A 1063 13.86 5.94 9.39
C ASP A 1063 14.06 7.33 10.01
N ARG A 1064 14.03 7.43 11.35
CA ARG A 1064 14.32 8.68 12.08
C ARG A 1064 15.81 8.75 12.41
N LEU A 1065 16.41 9.93 12.27
CA LEU A 1065 17.82 10.17 12.55
C LEU A 1065 18.13 9.98 14.05
N VAL A 1066 18.96 9.00 14.42
CA VAL A 1066 19.36 8.76 15.82
C VAL A 1066 20.78 9.22 16.11
N ARG A 1067 21.66 9.30 15.10
CA ARG A 1067 23.00 9.88 15.26
C ARG A 1067 23.43 10.64 14.03
N GLU A 1068 24.17 11.71 14.28
CA GLU A 1068 24.86 12.50 13.28
C GLU A 1068 26.29 12.70 13.74
N HIS A 1069 27.23 12.32 12.88
CA HIS A 1069 28.66 12.39 13.13
C HIS A 1069 29.31 13.41 12.20
N GLN A 1070 30.10 14.32 12.75
CA GLN A 1070 30.92 15.27 12.00
C GLN A 1070 32.30 15.36 12.66
N GLY A 1071 33.31 14.76 12.03
CA GLY A 1071 34.67 14.71 12.60
C GLY A 1071 34.69 14.06 13.99
N TRP A 1072 35.06 14.81 15.02
CA TRP A 1072 35.09 14.35 16.42
C TRP A 1072 33.74 14.51 17.15
N GLY A 1073 32.78 15.23 16.55
CA GLY A 1073 31.50 15.53 17.16
C GLY A 1073 30.43 14.48 16.85
N THR A 1074 29.59 14.14 17.83
CA THR A 1074 28.42 13.28 17.61
C THR A 1074 27.20 13.84 18.32
N LEU A 1075 26.16 14.16 17.55
CA LEU A 1075 24.82 14.42 18.05
C LEU A 1075 24.06 13.11 18.14
N ARG A 1076 23.27 12.94 19.21
CA ARG A 1076 22.42 11.75 19.39
C ARG A 1076 21.00 12.17 19.74
N TYR A 1077 20.04 11.59 19.05
CA TYR A 1077 18.63 11.92 19.13
C TYR A 1077 17.85 10.74 19.72
N THR A 1078 16.77 11.03 20.42
CA THR A 1078 15.84 10.03 20.99
C THR A 1078 14.41 10.55 20.86
N TYR A 1079 13.47 9.65 20.60
CA TYR A 1079 12.08 9.98 20.29
C TYR A 1079 11.11 9.27 21.23
N ASP A 1080 9.92 9.84 21.42
CA ASP A 1080 8.81 9.16 22.09
C ASP A 1080 8.00 8.27 21.13
N ALA A 1081 6.96 7.65 21.68
CA ALA A 1081 6.03 6.78 20.98
C ALA A 1081 5.18 7.50 19.91
N CYS A 1082 5.11 8.82 19.95
CA CYS A 1082 4.43 9.65 18.94
C CYS A 1082 5.41 10.25 17.93
N GLY A 1083 6.70 9.89 17.99
CA GLY A 1083 7.75 10.38 17.09
C GLY A 1083 8.32 11.76 17.44
N GLN A 1084 8.04 12.30 18.63
CA GLN A 1084 8.53 13.61 19.07
C GLN A 1084 9.92 13.48 19.67
N LEU A 1085 10.83 14.42 19.39
CA LEU A 1085 12.21 14.41 19.90
C LEU A 1085 12.22 14.65 21.41
N THR A 1086 12.46 13.62 22.22
CA THR A 1086 12.50 13.75 23.69
C THR A 1086 13.85 14.15 24.24
N ARG A 1087 14.95 13.86 23.53
CA ARG A 1087 16.29 14.25 23.98
C ARG A 1087 17.30 14.36 22.85
N LEU A 1088 18.13 15.40 22.95
CA LEU A 1088 19.35 15.63 22.16
C LEU A 1088 20.57 15.60 23.08
N ARG A 1089 21.54 14.72 22.79
CA ARG A 1089 22.84 14.70 23.45
C ARG A 1089 23.88 15.35 22.53
N LEU A 1090 24.49 16.42 23.01
CA LEU A 1090 25.52 17.19 22.33
C LEU A 1090 26.90 16.47 22.38
N PRO A 1091 27.89 16.89 21.56
CA PRO A 1091 29.20 16.24 21.50
C PRO A 1091 29.98 16.27 22.83
N ASP A 1092 29.74 17.30 23.65
CA ASP A 1092 30.33 17.47 24.99
C ASP A 1092 29.62 16.63 26.08
N ASN A 1093 28.66 15.79 25.69
CA ASN A 1093 27.76 15.02 26.54
C ASN A 1093 26.68 15.80 27.30
N SER A 1094 26.55 17.11 27.05
CA SER A 1094 25.41 17.86 27.55
C SER A 1094 24.11 17.30 26.96
N LYS A 1095 23.05 17.25 27.78
CA LYS A 1095 21.75 16.69 27.40
C LYS A 1095 20.70 17.80 27.41
N LEU A 1096 20.00 17.94 26.30
CA LEU A 1096 18.77 18.70 26.19
C LEU A 1096 17.60 17.71 26.23
N ASP A 1097 16.79 17.77 27.28
CA ASP A 1097 15.57 16.96 27.43
C ASP A 1097 14.36 17.84 27.08
N TYR A 1098 13.50 17.35 26.18
CA TYR A 1098 12.30 18.05 25.72
C TYR A 1098 11.06 17.38 26.31
N HIS A 1099 10.16 18.18 26.88
CA HIS A 1099 8.93 17.69 27.52
C HIS A 1099 7.73 18.18 26.74
N TYR A 1100 6.75 17.30 26.48
CA TYR A 1100 5.57 17.63 25.69
C TYR A 1100 4.28 17.41 26.48
N ALA A 1101 3.29 18.26 26.24
CA ALA A 1101 1.90 18.00 26.60
C ALA A 1101 1.25 17.08 25.56
N LYS A 1102 0.10 16.50 25.90
CA LYS A 1102 -0.74 15.78 24.92
C LYS A 1102 -1.05 16.69 23.74
N GLY A 1103 -0.95 16.13 22.53
CA GLY A 1103 -1.06 16.90 21.29
C GLY A 1103 0.25 17.53 20.80
N GLY A 1104 1.37 17.29 21.49
CA GLY A 1104 2.71 17.61 21.00
C GLY A 1104 3.20 19.03 21.27
N ALA A 1105 2.50 19.80 22.11
CA ALA A 1105 2.97 21.12 22.53
C ALA A 1105 4.16 20.99 23.48
N LEU A 1106 5.30 21.60 23.13
CA LEU A 1106 6.50 21.65 23.99
C LEU A 1106 6.20 22.41 25.29
N THR A 1107 6.40 21.80 26.45
CA THR A 1107 6.12 22.41 27.76
C THR A 1107 7.39 22.82 28.51
N ALA A 1108 8.51 22.16 28.26
CA ALA A 1108 9.78 22.50 28.87
C ALA A 1108 10.98 21.95 28.09
N ILE A 1109 12.13 22.60 28.26
CA ILE A 1109 13.44 22.08 27.89
C ILE A 1109 14.32 22.12 29.12
N ASP A 1110 14.98 21.00 29.45
CA ASP A 1110 15.99 20.92 30.50
C ASP A 1110 17.38 20.78 29.90
N LEU A 1111 18.38 21.46 30.47
CA LEU A 1111 19.80 21.26 30.18
C LEU A 1111 20.44 20.52 31.34
N ASN A 1112 20.92 19.30 31.11
CA ASN A 1112 21.53 18.43 32.13
C ASN A 1112 20.64 18.25 33.38
N GLY A 1113 19.32 18.17 33.18
CA GLY A 1113 18.31 18.04 34.24
C GLY A 1113 17.93 19.35 34.94
N ALA A 1114 18.55 20.48 34.59
CA ALA A 1114 18.14 21.79 35.06
C ALA A 1114 17.20 22.47 34.06
N LEU A 1115 16.05 22.96 34.54
CA LEU A 1115 15.07 23.64 33.70
C LEU A 1115 15.69 24.85 32.97
N LEU A 1116 15.76 24.78 31.65
CA LEU A 1116 16.26 25.85 30.79
C LEU A 1116 15.11 26.77 30.37
N THR A 1117 14.04 26.18 29.84
CA THR A 1117 12.83 26.90 29.45
C THR A 1117 11.56 26.16 29.89
N ARG A 1118 10.50 26.91 30.18
CA ARG A 1118 9.13 26.40 30.40
C ARG A 1118 8.16 27.19 29.55
N HIS A 1119 7.16 26.52 29.00
CA HIS A 1119 6.20 27.08 28.05
C HIS A 1119 4.77 26.75 28.50
N VAL A 1120 3.87 27.72 28.36
CA VAL A 1120 2.43 27.55 28.63
C VAL A 1120 1.69 27.85 27.34
N TYR A 1121 0.95 26.87 26.83
CA TYR A 1121 0.15 26.99 25.63
C TYR A 1121 -1.34 27.00 25.96
N GLN A 1122 -2.11 27.72 25.14
CA GLN A 1122 -3.56 27.65 25.09
C GLN A 1122 -3.96 27.42 23.63
N HIS A 1123 -4.54 26.24 23.34
CA HIS A 1123 -4.96 25.81 22.00
C HIS A 1123 -3.92 26.12 20.90
N GLY A 1124 -2.70 25.60 21.07
CA GLY A 1124 -1.58 25.83 20.15
C GLY A 1124 -0.88 27.19 20.23
N ARG A 1125 -1.40 28.18 20.97
CA ARG A 1125 -0.76 29.52 21.12
C ARG A 1125 0.02 29.63 22.42
N GLU A 1126 1.31 29.96 22.34
CA GLU A 1126 2.15 30.16 23.52
C GLU A 1126 1.75 31.42 24.28
N GLN A 1127 1.21 31.29 25.49
CA GLN A 1127 0.81 32.42 26.33
C GLN A 1127 1.96 32.92 27.19
N GLN A 1128 2.81 32.01 27.66
CA GLN A 1128 3.94 32.36 28.52
C GLN A 1128 5.16 31.50 28.22
N ARG A 1129 6.34 32.12 28.33
CA ARG A 1129 7.63 31.44 28.28
C ARG A 1129 8.50 31.91 29.44
N GLN A 1130 8.95 30.98 30.28
CA GLN A 1130 9.99 31.24 31.26
C GLN A 1130 11.33 30.75 30.70
N GLN A 1131 12.38 31.58 30.80
CA GLN A 1131 13.76 31.24 30.43
C GLN A 1131 14.68 31.67 31.58
N GLY A 1132 15.07 30.71 32.43
CA GLY A 1132 15.68 31.01 33.73
C GLY A 1132 14.79 31.93 34.57
N LEU A 1133 15.24 33.17 34.80
CA LEU A 1133 14.55 34.20 35.56
C LEU A 1133 13.64 35.10 34.70
N LEU A 1134 13.76 35.07 33.38
CA LEU A 1134 12.97 35.89 32.49
C LEU A 1134 11.61 35.23 32.23
N LEU A 1135 10.53 35.99 32.40
CA LEU A 1135 9.17 35.60 32.00
C LEU A 1135 8.75 36.46 30.81
N SER A 1136 8.46 35.81 29.69
CA SER A 1136 7.78 36.39 28.53
C SER A 1136 6.30 36.05 28.58
N GLU A 1137 5.44 37.04 28.38
CA GLU A 1137 3.99 36.89 28.25
C GLU A 1137 3.54 37.41 26.89
N TYR A 1138 2.70 36.63 26.20
CA TYR A 1138 2.22 36.91 24.87
C TYR A 1138 0.69 37.04 24.90
N THR A 1139 0.16 38.04 24.19
CA THR A 1139 -1.28 38.13 23.92
C THR A 1139 -1.51 38.22 22.42
N TYR A 1140 -2.67 37.76 21.96
CA TYR A 1140 -3.00 37.67 20.56
C TYR A 1140 -4.28 38.43 20.24
N ASP A 1141 -4.42 38.88 18.99
CA ASP A 1141 -5.68 39.41 18.48
C ASP A 1141 -6.62 38.30 18.01
N GLU A 1142 -7.81 38.69 17.53
CA GLU A 1142 -8.84 37.76 17.04
C GLU A 1142 -8.41 36.95 15.81
N GLN A 1143 -7.35 37.35 15.11
CA GLN A 1143 -6.77 36.60 13.98
C GLN A 1143 -5.58 35.74 14.41
N GLY A 1144 -5.26 35.70 15.71
CA GLY A 1144 -4.12 34.95 16.24
C GLY A 1144 -2.77 35.62 16.01
N ARG A 1145 -2.73 36.90 15.66
CA ARG A 1145 -1.48 37.65 15.51
C ARG A 1145 -1.03 38.17 16.86
N LEU A 1146 0.29 38.24 17.10
CA LEU A 1146 0.85 38.69 18.36
C LEU A 1146 0.49 40.16 18.61
N LYS A 1147 -0.36 40.44 19.59
CA LYS A 1147 -0.83 41.78 19.93
C LYS A 1147 0.10 42.48 20.94
N SER A 1148 0.61 41.74 21.92
CA SER A 1148 1.57 42.28 22.87
C SER A 1148 2.57 41.21 23.34
N HIS A 1149 3.80 41.62 23.58
CA HIS A 1149 4.83 40.80 24.23
C HIS A 1149 5.45 41.58 25.39
N THR A 1150 5.35 41.04 26.61
CA THR A 1150 5.95 41.63 27.80
C THR A 1150 7.03 40.71 28.34
N VAL A 1151 8.19 41.26 28.71
CA VAL A 1151 9.28 40.51 29.35
C VAL A 1151 9.61 41.12 30.71
N GLY A 1152 9.73 40.30 31.75
CA GLY A 1152 10.06 40.76 33.10
C GLY A 1152 10.69 39.71 34.00
N HIS A 1153 11.08 40.12 35.21
CA HIS A 1153 11.59 39.26 36.28
C HIS A 1153 11.13 39.74 37.66
N GLN A 1154 10.63 38.84 38.53
CA GLN A 1154 10.32 39.09 39.95
C GLN A 1154 9.66 40.46 40.25
N ARG A 1155 8.62 40.82 39.48
CA ARG A 1155 7.82 42.08 39.54
C ARG A 1155 8.43 43.32 38.87
N SER A 1156 9.52 43.20 38.14
CA SER A 1156 10.08 44.27 37.29
C SER A 1156 9.83 43.96 35.81
N ALA A 1157 9.11 44.84 35.11
CA ALA A 1157 8.98 44.77 33.66
C ALA A 1157 10.26 45.31 33.02
N LEU A 1158 10.91 44.52 32.16
CA LEU A 1158 12.12 44.92 31.45
C LEU A 1158 11.77 45.69 30.18
N TYR A 1159 10.84 45.14 29.39
CA TYR A 1159 10.23 45.85 28.27
C TYR A 1159 8.88 45.25 27.92
N ARG A 1160 8.09 46.04 27.19
CA ARG A 1160 6.84 45.66 26.56
C ARG A 1160 6.88 46.14 25.12
N ARG A 1161 6.36 45.31 24.21
CA ARG A 1161 6.10 45.66 22.81
C ARG A 1161 4.63 45.45 22.53
N ASP A 1162 3.97 46.48 22.02
CA ASP A 1162 2.60 46.36 21.50
C ASP A 1162 2.65 46.43 19.97
N PHE A 1163 2.01 45.48 19.31
CA PHE A 1163 2.03 45.33 17.86
C PHE A 1163 0.67 45.72 17.29
N ALA A 1164 0.68 46.58 16.27
CA ALA A 1164 -0.50 46.95 15.51
C ALA A 1164 -0.35 46.50 14.05
N TYR A 1165 -1.41 45.93 13.50
CA TYR A 1165 -1.42 45.39 12.14
C TYR A 1165 -2.48 46.06 11.30
N SER A 1166 -2.16 46.26 10.03
CA SER A 1166 -3.10 46.69 9.00
C SER A 1166 -4.18 45.62 8.73
N ALA A 1167 -5.20 46.01 7.97
CA ALA A 1167 -6.28 45.11 7.57
C ALA A 1167 -5.78 43.93 6.71
N ASN A 1168 -4.76 44.14 5.87
CA ASN A 1168 -4.14 43.09 5.05
C ASN A 1168 -3.06 42.26 5.76
N GLY A 1169 -2.93 42.39 7.09
CA GLY A 1169 -2.05 41.54 7.88
C GLY A 1169 -0.63 42.06 8.10
N ASN A 1170 -0.24 43.18 7.47
CA ASN A 1170 1.10 43.74 7.63
C ASN A 1170 1.26 44.39 9.01
N LEU A 1171 2.45 44.26 9.61
CA LEU A 1171 2.79 44.96 10.84
C LEU A 1171 3.00 46.45 10.54
N GLU A 1172 2.17 47.33 11.11
CA GLU A 1172 2.24 48.79 10.89
C GLU A 1172 3.13 49.48 11.92
N HIS A 1173 3.05 49.06 13.18
CA HIS A 1173 3.72 49.75 14.28
C HIS A 1173 4.09 48.79 15.40
N ILE A 1174 5.22 49.08 16.05
CA ILE A 1174 5.67 48.47 17.31
C ILE A 1174 5.84 49.61 18.31
N ALA A 1175 5.03 49.63 19.37
CA ALA A 1175 5.12 50.60 20.46
C ALA A 1175 5.91 50.05 21.65
#